data_AF-A0A1V4QX89-F1
#
_entry.id   AF-A0A1V4QX89-F1
#
_cell.length_a   1.000
_cell.length_b   1.000
_cell.length_c   1.000
_cell.angle_alpha   90.00
_cell.angle_beta   90.00
_cell.angle_gamma   90.00
#
_symmetry.space_group_name_H-M   'P 1'
#
loop_
_entity.id
_entity.type
_entity.pdbx_description
1 polymer ?
#
loop_
_entity_poly.entity_id
_entity_poly.type
_entity_poly.pdbx_seq_one_letter_code
_entity_poly.pdbx_strand_id
1 'polypeptide(L)'
;MPMNWKRRLLALAFSFLGLGIAWLIAAYGLSAFGERWFWSMAFALRGPKVPDSRICIVGIDDASISDLQDAGIPYPFPRSLHGELLRRLADAGAQEVIFDILFSTEPWDESEDQALRDAIRYAQEHGTTVILSALWEVRGKSIQGREVASVATLELPTDTLMEAEPELAIVSALTKLSFKERELAFRDYQGKRYYSQAVQAFRQLLKDEGKLSRFDAAPGEFGISRYHDFLINYYGPSETIRTWQLATLFPDKTAATWEQGSAELPDMSSFKGAIVFVGSVATADNDYFLTPFDRMFGVETNAQALNTLMKHDLIYPVDWRLTIVVLILLALVSWLLAVSLRPLWSMFAFIVLGALFVSLVFLLFTQFNVLMEFTMSSTAFFATFFFSLGFRVLAEESDKRRIRATFGRYMAPDIVKEIIENPQLAVLGGTEREVALLFSDIRNYSTISEPLDPGQTVDFLNRFLTEVSEIIMGNGGFVDKFMGDGVMAVFGAPVPLENPCASAVRAGLQMVEAVYRRSASFTEGIPVSTFRIGVGIHYGTVVMGNVGSGRRMDYTCIGDVVNVASRLESETKAYHTAILVSEEVAQHLGGDFSYSYLDETMVKGRSTPVRIYEVHHPEGPEITDLSSVVKTPRKISAGRGQVSAVRSKQHGSDAKSPAEGTDQTGDGSREAAGAEHDS
;
A
#
# COMPACT_ATOMS: atom_id res chain seq x y z
N MET A 1 15.73 9.76 -5.53
CA MET A 1 15.59 11.09 -4.89
C MET A 1 14.38 11.11 -3.94
N PRO A 2 14.31 12.00 -2.94
CA PRO A 2 13.07 12.20 -2.18
C PRO A 2 11.96 12.72 -3.10
N MET A 3 10.75 12.17 -2.97
CA MET A 3 9.64 12.49 -3.87
C MET A 3 9.16 13.93 -3.68
N ASN A 4 8.99 14.69 -4.77
CA ASN A 4 8.57 16.09 -4.74
C ASN A 4 7.15 16.26 -4.18
N TRP A 5 6.84 17.43 -3.59
CA TRP A 5 5.60 17.63 -2.83
C TRP A 5 4.33 17.37 -3.66
N LYS A 6 4.31 17.80 -4.94
CA LYS A 6 3.19 17.55 -5.87
C LYS A 6 2.93 16.06 -6.04
N ARG A 7 3.99 15.23 -6.15
CA ARG A 7 3.84 13.76 -6.21
C ARG A 7 3.49 13.12 -4.88
N ARG A 8 3.88 13.71 -3.73
CA ARG A 8 3.38 13.26 -2.41
C ARG A 8 1.86 13.41 -2.32
N LEU A 9 1.32 14.53 -2.82
CA LEU A 9 -0.13 14.74 -2.92
C LEU A 9 -0.81 13.83 -3.94
N LEU A 10 -0.19 13.57 -5.10
CA LEU A 10 -0.74 12.58 -6.05
C LEU A 10 -0.73 11.16 -5.46
N ALA A 11 0.29 10.78 -4.69
CA ALA A 11 0.31 9.52 -3.96
C ALA A 11 -0.79 9.44 -2.89
N LEU A 12 -1.09 10.56 -2.21
CA LEU A 12 -2.21 10.66 -1.27
C LEU A 12 -3.56 10.54 -1.99
N ALA A 13 -3.72 11.20 -3.13
CA ALA A 13 -4.90 11.03 -3.99
C ALA A 13 -5.08 9.57 -4.43
N PHE A 14 -3.98 8.90 -4.80
CA PHE A 14 -3.99 7.48 -5.18
C PHE A 14 -4.28 6.54 -4.01
N SER A 15 -3.92 6.92 -2.78
CA SER A 15 -4.22 6.11 -1.59
C SER A 15 -5.70 6.10 -1.21
N PHE A 16 -6.48 7.11 -1.61
CA PHE A 16 -7.95 7.06 -1.50
C PHE A 16 -8.57 5.95 -2.36
N LEU A 17 -7.89 5.48 -3.43
CA LEU A 17 -8.34 4.30 -4.18
C LEU A 17 -8.26 3.03 -3.31
N GLY A 18 -7.22 2.93 -2.48
CA GLY A 18 -7.07 1.85 -1.49
C GLY A 18 -8.13 1.91 -0.38
N LEU A 19 -8.46 3.11 0.10
CA LEU A 19 -9.59 3.33 1.02
C LEU A 19 -10.94 2.98 0.37
N GLY A 20 -11.13 3.28 -0.91
CA GLY A 20 -12.31 2.88 -1.68
C GLY A 20 -12.45 1.36 -1.78
N ILE A 21 -11.35 0.62 -1.95
CA ILE A 21 -11.36 -0.85 -1.93
C ILE A 21 -11.71 -1.39 -0.54
N ALA A 22 -11.15 -0.83 0.53
CA ALA A 22 -11.52 -1.20 1.90
C ALA A 22 -13.02 -0.97 2.17
N TRP A 23 -13.56 0.16 1.69
CA TRP A 23 -14.99 0.47 1.77
C TRP A 23 -15.87 -0.49 0.94
N LEU A 24 -15.43 -0.88 -0.26
CA LEU A 24 -16.13 -1.89 -1.07
C LEU A 24 -16.17 -3.26 -0.37
N ILE A 25 -15.05 -3.71 0.21
CA ILE A 25 -14.97 -4.95 1.00
C ILE A 25 -15.92 -4.92 2.20
N ALA A 26 -16.08 -3.75 2.84
CA ALA A 26 -17.07 -3.54 3.89
C ALA A 26 -18.51 -3.56 3.35
N ALA A 27 -18.79 -2.83 2.28
CA ALA A 27 -20.13 -2.69 1.70
C ALA A 27 -20.72 -4.01 1.16
N TYR A 28 -19.87 -4.92 0.67
CA TYR A 28 -20.26 -6.27 0.24
C TYR A 28 -20.25 -7.32 1.37
N GLY A 29 -20.02 -6.92 2.62
CA GLY A 29 -20.09 -7.80 3.79
C GLY A 29 -18.91 -8.76 3.96
N LEU A 30 -17.89 -8.73 3.09
CA LEU A 30 -16.68 -9.55 3.25
C LEU A 30 -15.91 -9.19 4.53
N SER A 31 -16.00 -7.94 5.00
CA SER A 31 -15.43 -7.54 6.30
C SER A 31 -15.95 -8.39 7.46
N ALA A 32 -17.23 -8.77 7.46
CA ALA A 32 -17.83 -9.57 8.54
C ALA A 32 -17.35 -11.03 8.56
N PHE A 33 -16.72 -11.52 7.49
CA PHE A 33 -16.03 -12.82 7.52
C PHE A 33 -14.67 -12.70 8.20
N GLY A 34 -13.86 -11.72 7.80
CA GLY A 34 -12.56 -11.45 8.43
C GLY A 34 -12.69 -11.11 9.92
N GLU A 35 -13.74 -10.39 10.28
CA GLU A 35 -13.98 -9.94 11.65
C GLU A 35 -14.32 -11.11 12.57
N ARG A 36 -15.22 -12.01 12.15
CA ARG A 36 -15.53 -13.24 12.91
C ARG A 36 -14.31 -14.17 13.04
N TRP A 37 -13.50 -14.30 12.00
CA TRP A 37 -12.23 -15.05 12.08
C TRP A 37 -11.25 -14.43 13.10
N PHE A 38 -11.15 -13.10 13.11
CA PHE A 38 -10.34 -12.39 14.09
C PHE A 38 -10.86 -12.59 15.53
N TRP A 39 -12.18 -12.57 15.73
CA TRP A 39 -12.78 -12.80 17.04
C TRP A 39 -12.52 -14.22 17.53
N SER A 40 -12.74 -15.25 16.70
CA SER A 40 -12.36 -16.63 17.01
C SER A 40 -10.89 -16.75 17.43
N MET A 41 -9.97 -16.10 16.72
CA MET A 41 -8.56 -16.07 17.08
C MET A 41 -8.32 -15.39 18.44
N ALA A 42 -9.03 -14.30 18.74
CA ALA A 42 -8.89 -13.57 20.00
C ALA A 42 -9.41 -14.37 21.21
N PHE A 43 -10.53 -15.09 21.05
CA PHE A 43 -11.04 -16.04 22.05
C PHE A 43 -10.09 -17.24 22.23
N ALA A 44 -9.57 -17.81 21.13
CA ALA A 44 -8.60 -18.91 21.19
C ALA A 44 -7.29 -18.53 21.89
N LEU A 45 -6.74 -17.33 21.62
CA LEU A 45 -5.53 -16.80 22.27
C LEU A 45 -5.73 -16.49 23.75
N ARG A 46 -6.95 -16.07 24.14
CA ARG A 46 -7.32 -15.88 25.55
C ARG A 46 -7.44 -17.20 26.30
N GLY A 47 -7.86 -18.26 25.60
CA GLY A 47 -8.16 -19.57 26.16
C GLY A 47 -9.48 -19.63 26.93
N PRO A 48 -9.85 -20.83 27.42
CA PRO A 48 -11.05 -21.03 28.21
C PRO A 48 -10.92 -20.43 29.61
N LYS A 49 -12.04 -19.94 30.16
CA LYS A 49 -12.22 -19.45 31.53
C LYS A 49 -13.16 -20.39 32.29
N VAL A 50 -13.07 -20.41 33.62
CA VAL A 50 -13.98 -21.19 34.47
C VAL A 50 -15.28 -20.40 34.69
N PRO A 51 -16.47 -20.92 34.31
CA PRO A 51 -17.75 -20.23 34.50
C PRO A 51 -18.18 -20.15 35.97
N ASP A 52 -19.27 -19.44 36.26
CA ASP A 52 -19.87 -19.48 37.59
C ASP A 52 -20.41 -20.89 37.91
N SER A 53 -19.92 -21.51 38.98
CA SER A 53 -20.25 -22.88 39.36
C SER A 53 -21.70 -23.10 39.78
N ARG A 54 -22.48 -22.02 39.95
CA ARG A 54 -23.94 -22.11 40.16
C ARG A 54 -24.70 -22.40 38.88
N ILE A 55 -24.14 -22.13 37.70
CA ILE A 55 -24.84 -22.32 36.43
C ILE A 55 -24.61 -23.76 35.96
N CYS A 56 -25.69 -24.50 35.73
CA CYS A 56 -25.64 -25.82 35.13
C CYS A 56 -26.80 -26.03 34.15
N ILE A 57 -26.64 -27.03 33.28
CA ILE A 57 -27.62 -27.40 32.26
C ILE A 57 -28.12 -28.82 32.56
N VAL A 58 -29.42 -29.05 32.43
CA VAL A 58 -30.01 -30.39 32.28
C VAL A 58 -30.36 -30.53 30.81
N GLY A 59 -29.50 -31.25 30.09
CA GLY A 59 -29.59 -31.43 28.66
C GLY A 59 -30.54 -32.57 28.29
N ILE A 60 -31.44 -32.30 27.36
CA ILE A 60 -32.16 -33.33 26.62
C ILE A 60 -31.27 -33.75 25.45
N ASP A 61 -30.41 -34.74 25.70
CA ASP A 61 -29.50 -35.32 24.71
C ASP A 61 -30.11 -36.54 23.99
N ASP A 62 -29.49 -37.00 22.90
CA ASP A 62 -30.00 -38.13 22.10
C ASP A 62 -30.03 -39.46 22.89
N ALA A 63 -29.15 -39.67 23.88
CA ALA A 63 -29.17 -40.86 24.73
C ALA A 63 -30.29 -40.75 25.78
N SER A 64 -30.51 -39.57 26.37
CA SER A 64 -31.68 -39.32 27.23
C SER A 64 -33.00 -39.55 26.51
N ILE A 65 -33.09 -39.20 25.21
CA ILE A 65 -34.25 -39.52 24.37
C ILE A 65 -34.41 -41.04 24.19
N SER A 66 -33.33 -41.77 23.90
CA SER A 66 -33.36 -43.24 23.75
C SER A 66 -33.75 -43.96 25.05
N ASP A 67 -33.06 -43.67 26.16
CA ASP A 67 -33.25 -44.30 27.47
C ASP A 67 -34.70 -44.16 27.96
N LEU A 68 -35.29 -42.98 27.78
CA LEU A 68 -36.67 -42.70 28.21
C LEU A 68 -37.71 -43.28 27.24
N GLN A 69 -37.40 -43.40 25.93
CA GLN A 69 -38.25 -44.12 24.97
C GLN A 69 -38.27 -45.63 25.25
N ASP A 70 -37.14 -46.23 25.59
CA ASP A 70 -37.05 -47.63 26.02
C ASP A 70 -37.80 -47.88 27.35
N ALA A 71 -37.84 -46.87 28.23
CA ALA A 71 -38.71 -46.85 29.42
C ALA A 71 -40.20 -46.59 29.12
N GLY A 72 -40.59 -46.43 27.85
CA GLY A 72 -41.97 -46.26 27.40
C GLY A 72 -42.48 -44.81 27.38
N ILE A 73 -41.60 -43.81 27.47
CA ILE A 73 -41.95 -42.38 27.49
C ILE A 73 -41.69 -41.76 26.11
N PRO A 74 -42.70 -41.21 25.41
CA PRO A 74 -42.53 -40.68 24.07
C PRO A 74 -41.72 -39.38 24.03
N TYR A 75 -41.13 -39.07 22.87
CA TYR A 75 -40.55 -37.76 22.56
C TYR A 75 -41.40 -37.04 21.49
N PRO A 76 -41.69 -35.72 21.59
CA PRO A 76 -41.35 -34.81 22.69
C PRO A 76 -41.91 -35.24 24.04
N PHE A 77 -41.15 -35.00 25.12
CA PHE A 77 -41.48 -35.52 26.44
C PHE A 77 -42.78 -34.93 27.02
N PRO A 78 -43.55 -35.72 27.79
CA PRO A 78 -44.78 -35.27 28.41
C PRO A 78 -44.51 -34.21 29.48
N ARG A 79 -45.42 -33.24 29.66
CA ARG A 79 -45.22 -32.14 30.63
C ARG A 79 -45.18 -32.63 32.08
N SER A 80 -45.77 -33.80 32.36
CA SER A 80 -45.64 -34.50 33.63
C SER A 80 -44.19 -34.90 33.97
N LEU A 81 -43.36 -35.27 33.00
CA LEU A 81 -41.94 -35.56 33.21
C LEU A 81 -41.16 -34.28 33.55
N HIS A 82 -41.46 -33.17 32.86
CA HIS A 82 -40.89 -31.86 33.19
C HIS A 82 -41.30 -31.38 34.59
N GLY A 83 -42.54 -31.66 35.01
CA GLY A 83 -43.01 -31.41 36.37
C GLY A 83 -42.30 -32.27 37.43
N GLU A 84 -42.04 -33.55 37.12
CA GLU A 84 -41.28 -34.43 38.01
C GLU A 84 -39.81 -34.01 38.13
N LEU A 85 -39.17 -33.62 37.03
CA LEU A 85 -37.83 -33.01 37.02
C LEU A 85 -37.80 -31.78 37.93
N LEU A 86 -38.77 -30.88 37.75
CA LEU A 86 -38.85 -29.62 38.49
C LEU A 86 -38.97 -29.85 40.01
N ARG A 87 -39.78 -30.83 40.43
CA ARG A 87 -39.86 -31.21 41.86
C ARG A 87 -38.52 -31.72 42.39
N ARG A 88 -37.85 -32.62 41.66
CA ARG A 88 -36.52 -33.14 42.06
C ARG A 88 -35.47 -32.03 42.18
N LEU A 89 -35.47 -31.05 41.27
CA LEU A 89 -34.57 -29.89 41.33
C LEU A 89 -34.90 -28.95 42.50
N ALA A 90 -36.19 -28.73 42.80
CA ALA A 90 -36.63 -27.95 43.94
C ALA A 90 -36.27 -28.63 45.28
N ASP A 91 -36.49 -29.94 45.41
CA ASP A 91 -36.10 -30.76 46.57
C ASP A 91 -34.58 -30.75 46.80
N ALA A 92 -33.80 -30.72 45.71
CA ALA A 92 -32.35 -30.56 45.73
C ALA A 92 -31.90 -29.12 46.09
N GLY A 93 -32.82 -28.16 46.13
CA GLY A 93 -32.58 -26.78 46.51
C GLY A 93 -32.07 -25.87 45.39
N ALA A 94 -32.45 -26.11 44.14
CA ALA A 94 -32.19 -25.19 43.03
C ALA A 94 -32.76 -23.79 43.32
N GLN A 95 -32.00 -22.73 43.04
CA GLN A 95 -32.46 -21.35 43.21
C GLN A 95 -33.39 -20.96 42.06
N GLU A 96 -33.03 -21.33 40.84
CA GLU A 96 -33.79 -21.00 39.63
C GLU A 96 -33.80 -22.19 38.67
N VAL A 97 -34.94 -22.43 38.02
CA VAL A 97 -35.09 -23.42 36.93
C VAL A 97 -35.69 -22.73 35.71
N ILE A 98 -34.93 -22.72 34.61
CA ILE A 98 -35.28 -22.05 33.35
C ILE A 98 -35.53 -23.10 32.29
N PHE A 99 -36.74 -23.14 31.75
CA PHE A 99 -37.09 -24.04 30.65
C PHE A 99 -36.84 -23.37 29.29
N ASP A 100 -35.78 -23.78 28.61
CA ASP A 100 -35.52 -23.50 27.19
C ASP A 100 -36.30 -24.48 26.29
N ILE A 101 -37.61 -24.54 26.57
CA ILE A 101 -38.62 -25.39 25.94
C ILE A 101 -39.89 -24.55 25.80
N LEU A 102 -40.54 -24.63 24.63
CA LEU A 102 -41.78 -23.91 24.37
C LEU A 102 -42.99 -24.73 24.80
N PHE A 103 -43.75 -24.21 25.77
CA PHE A 103 -45.02 -24.79 26.23
C PHE A 103 -46.24 -24.06 25.63
N SER A 104 -46.11 -23.47 24.43
CA SER A 104 -47.16 -22.76 23.71
C SER A 104 -48.08 -23.67 22.86
N THR A 105 -47.70 -24.93 22.67
CA THR A 105 -48.53 -25.94 22.00
C THR A 105 -49.64 -26.47 22.92
N GLU A 106 -50.68 -27.10 22.35
CA GLU A 106 -51.62 -27.89 23.15
C GLU A 106 -50.91 -29.13 23.74
N PRO A 107 -51.18 -29.51 24.99
CA PRO A 107 -50.63 -30.73 25.60
C PRO A 107 -51.27 -31.99 25.00
N TRP A 108 -50.67 -33.16 25.25
CA TRP A 108 -51.26 -34.45 24.83
C TRP A 108 -52.56 -34.78 25.59
N ASP A 109 -52.68 -34.26 26.82
CA ASP A 109 -53.86 -34.34 27.69
C ASP A 109 -53.87 -33.12 28.64
N GLU A 110 -55.06 -32.61 29.01
CA GLU A 110 -55.21 -31.48 29.94
C GLU A 110 -54.60 -31.78 31.32
N SER A 111 -54.50 -33.06 31.70
CA SER A 111 -53.87 -33.48 32.96
C SER A 111 -52.37 -33.21 33.01
N GLU A 112 -51.67 -33.12 31.87
CA GLU A 112 -50.22 -32.86 31.84
C GLU A 112 -49.89 -31.41 32.21
N ASP A 113 -50.72 -30.47 31.75
CA ASP A 113 -50.60 -29.05 32.10
C ASP A 113 -50.88 -28.82 33.58
N GLN A 114 -51.88 -29.52 34.14
CA GLN A 114 -52.16 -29.48 35.58
C GLN A 114 -50.99 -30.04 36.38
N ALA A 115 -50.38 -31.15 35.94
CA ALA A 115 -49.22 -31.75 36.61
C ALA A 115 -47.99 -30.81 36.61
N LEU A 116 -47.71 -30.13 35.49
CA LEU A 116 -46.61 -29.16 35.42
C LEU A 116 -46.93 -27.87 36.19
N ARG A 117 -48.15 -27.31 36.08
CA ARG A 117 -48.61 -26.15 36.89
C ARG A 117 -48.45 -26.42 38.38
N ASP A 118 -48.86 -27.59 38.85
CA ASP A 118 -48.80 -27.96 40.27
C ASP A 118 -47.34 -28.22 40.71
N ALA A 119 -46.45 -28.65 39.80
CA ALA A 119 -45.02 -28.70 40.04
C ALA A 119 -44.35 -27.31 40.08
N ILE A 120 -44.81 -26.34 39.26
CA ILE A 120 -44.35 -24.94 39.31
C ILE A 120 -44.70 -24.32 40.67
N ARG A 121 -45.95 -24.46 41.12
CA ARG A 121 -46.37 -23.99 42.45
C ARG A 121 -45.56 -24.63 43.57
N TYR A 122 -45.36 -25.95 43.50
CA TYR A 122 -44.52 -26.67 44.46
C TYR A 122 -43.09 -26.11 44.53
N ALA A 123 -42.45 -25.90 43.38
CA ALA A 123 -41.09 -25.35 43.30
C ALA A 123 -41.01 -23.92 43.88
N GLN A 124 -41.98 -23.06 43.54
CA GLN A 124 -42.07 -21.70 44.10
C GLN A 124 -42.27 -21.70 45.62
N GLU A 125 -43.11 -22.59 46.16
CA GLU A 125 -43.31 -22.77 47.61
C GLU A 125 -42.03 -23.24 48.32
N HIS A 126 -41.17 -24.00 47.64
CA HIS A 126 -39.87 -24.46 48.15
C HIS A 126 -38.72 -23.46 47.90
N GLY A 127 -39.02 -22.28 47.33
CA GLY A 127 -38.06 -21.19 47.11
C GLY A 127 -37.31 -21.23 45.78
N THR A 128 -37.69 -22.12 44.86
CA THR A 128 -37.14 -22.19 43.51
C THR A 128 -37.95 -21.31 42.55
N THR A 129 -37.30 -20.32 41.94
CA THR A 129 -37.96 -19.49 40.91
C THR A 129 -38.03 -20.24 39.58
N VAL A 130 -39.21 -20.31 38.97
CA VAL A 130 -39.41 -21.01 37.69
C VAL A 130 -39.61 -19.99 36.57
N ILE A 131 -38.80 -20.13 35.50
CA ILE A 131 -38.84 -19.26 34.34
C ILE A 131 -39.25 -20.09 33.11
N LEU A 132 -40.38 -19.75 32.49
CA LEU A 132 -40.86 -20.37 31.25
C LEU A 132 -40.53 -19.50 30.03
N SER A 133 -40.28 -20.17 28.90
CA SER A 133 -40.01 -19.51 27.62
C SER A 133 -41.27 -19.13 26.87
N ALA A 134 -41.29 -17.90 26.34
CA ALA A 134 -42.25 -17.38 25.39
C ALA A 134 -41.57 -17.11 24.05
N LEU A 135 -42.13 -17.59 22.95
CA LEU A 135 -41.53 -17.43 21.62
C LEU A 135 -41.82 -16.04 21.06
N TRP A 136 -40.75 -15.31 20.73
CA TRP A 136 -40.82 -14.06 19.97
C TRP A 136 -40.59 -14.35 18.48
N GLU A 137 -41.65 -14.23 17.69
CA GLU A 137 -41.60 -14.38 16.22
C GLU A 137 -41.92 -13.06 15.52
N VAL A 138 -41.21 -12.77 14.42
CA VAL A 138 -41.43 -11.59 13.58
C VAL A 138 -41.93 -12.04 12.21
N ARG A 139 -43.26 -12.03 12.01
CA ARG A 139 -43.90 -12.45 10.76
C ARG A 139 -43.96 -11.29 9.77
N GLY A 140 -43.19 -11.37 8.69
CA GLY A 140 -43.19 -10.40 7.59
C GLY A 140 -43.82 -10.95 6.31
N LYS A 141 -44.60 -10.12 5.59
CA LYS A 141 -44.96 -10.38 4.18
C LYS A 141 -43.99 -9.65 3.25
N SER A 142 -43.15 -10.41 2.55
CA SER A 142 -42.36 -9.88 1.42
C SER A 142 -43.26 -9.75 0.19
N ILE A 143 -43.31 -8.55 -0.39
CA ILE A 143 -43.97 -8.29 -1.68
C ILE A 143 -42.94 -7.65 -2.59
N GLN A 144 -42.60 -8.34 -3.70
CA GLN A 144 -41.63 -7.88 -4.70
C GLN A 144 -40.28 -7.37 -4.13
N GLY A 145 -39.75 -8.06 -3.11
CA GLY A 145 -38.43 -7.74 -2.55
C GLY A 145 -38.37 -6.46 -1.70
N ARG A 146 -39.52 -5.86 -1.37
CA ARG A 146 -39.63 -4.90 -0.27
C ARG A 146 -40.36 -5.54 0.92
N GLU A 147 -39.80 -5.32 2.10
CA GLU A 147 -40.44 -5.63 3.37
C GLU A 147 -41.51 -4.55 3.63
N VAL A 148 -42.79 -4.93 3.60
CA VAL A 148 -43.91 -3.95 3.64
C VAL A 148 -44.52 -3.82 5.04
N ALA A 149 -44.53 -4.90 5.82
CA ALA A 149 -44.87 -4.88 7.24
C ALA A 149 -44.36 -6.16 7.92
N SER A 150 -43.70 -6.00 9.07
CA SER A 150 -43.40 -7.08 10.01
C SER A 150 -44.28 -6.91 11.25
N VAL A 151 -45.07 -7.94 11.56
CA VAL A 151 -45.87 -8.00 12.79
C VAL A 151 -45.16 -8.95 13.75
N ALA A 152 -44.79 -8.44 14.91
CA ALA A 152 -44.26 -9.26 15.98
C ALA A 152 -45.40 -9.96 16.75
N THR A 153 -45.26 -11.26 16.94
CA THR A 153 -46.14 -12.09 17.76
C THR A 153 -45.34 -12.69 18.91
N LEU A 154 -45.95 -12.69 20.10
CA LEU A 154 -45.41 -13.32 21.28
C LEU A 154 -46.32 -14.52 21.62
N GLU A 155 -45.80 -15.73 21.49
CA GLU A 155 -46.50 -16.94 21.91
C GLU A 155 -46.13 -17.24 23.35
N LEU A 156 -47.13 -17.21 24.23
CA LEU A 156 -46.98 -17.49 25.67
C LEU A 156 -47.15 -19.00 25.94
N PRO A 157 -46.70 -19.50 27.10
CA PRO A 157 -47.15 -20.79 27.62
C PRO A 157 -48.68 -20.86 27.72
N THR A 158 -49.24 -22.07 27.67
CA THR A 158 -50.68 -22.32 27.84
C THR A 158 -51.26 -21.67 29.10
N ASP A 159 -52.52 -21.21 29.01
CA ASP A 159 -53.20 -20.49 30.10
C ASP A 159 -53.16 -21.26 31.44
N THR A 160 -53.29 -22.59 31.41
CA THR A 160 -53.18 -23.47 32.59
C THR A 160 -51.83 -23.34 33.31
N LEU A 161 -50.73 -23.21 32.58
CA LEU A 161 -49.41 -22.99 33.19
C LEU A 161 -49.25 -21.56 33.72
N MET A 162 -49.90 -20.59 33.08
CA MET A 162 -49.93 -19.20 33.53
C MET A 162 -50.68 -19.02 34.86
N GLU A 163 -51.58 -19.93 35.24
CA GLU A 163 -52.23 -19.97 36.57
C GLU A 163 -51.24 -20.18 37.73
N ALA A 164 -50.02 -20.67 37.48
CA ALA A 164 -48.97 -20.79 38.49
C ALA A 164 -48.13 -19.51 38.64
N GLU A 165 -48.48 -18.43 37.93
CA GLU A 165 -47.72 -17.16 37.90
C GLU A 165 -46.19 -17.36 37.71
N PRO A 166 -45.74 -18.17 36.73
CA PRO A 166 -44.31 -18.33 36.46
C PRO A 166 -43.70 -17.01 35.96
N GLU A 167 -42.40 -16.84 36.20
CA GLU A 167 -41.64 -15.77 35.55
C GLU A 167 -41.47 -16.10 34.06
N LEU A 168 -41.45 -15.08 33.20
CA LEU A 168 -41.41 -15.26 31.75
C LEU A 168 -40.14 -14.69 31.12
N ALA A 169 -39.55 -15.47 30.23
CA ALA A 169 -38.42 -15.07 29.39
C ALA A 169 -38.76 -15.19 27.90
N ILE A 170 -38.28 -14.27 27.07
CA ILE A 170 -38.38 -14.39 25.61
C ILE A 170 -37.24 -15.21 25.02
N VAL A 171 -37.59 -16.10 24.10
CA VAL A 171 -36.67 -16.74 23.16
C VAL A 171 -36.96 -16.19 21.77
N SER A 172 -35.93 -15.72 21.07
CA SER A 172 -36.07 -15.24 19.69
C SER A 172 -35.70 -16.36 18.72
N ALA A 173 -36.55 -16.61 17.72
CA ALA A 173 -36.23 -17.50 16.61
C ALA A 173 -35.14 -16.88 15.71
N LEU A 174 -33.87 -17.03 16.12
CA LEU A 174 -32.72 -16.78 15.27
C LEU A 174 -32.61 -17.89 14.23
N THR A 175 -32.16 -17.56 13.02
CA THR A 175 -31.90 -18.57 11.99
C THR A 175 -30.83 -19.55 12.49
N LYS A 176 -31.10 -20.85 12.40
CA LYS A 176 -30.12 -21.91 12.72
C LYS A 176 -28.81 -21.69 11.95
N LEU A 177 -27.67 -21.99 12.58
CA LEU A 177 -26.32 -21.68 12.08
C LEU A 177 -26.01 -20.18 11.89
N SER A 178 -26.83 -19.27 12.44
CA SER A 178 -26.40 -17.89 12.66
C SER A 178 -25.27 -17.82 13.70
N PHE A 179 -24.44 -16.78 13.62
CA PHE A 179 -23.34 -16.56 14.55
C PHE A 179 -23.85 -15.69 15.71
N LYS A 180 -23.99 -16.28 16.92
CA LYS A 180 -24.68 -15.64 18.05
C LYS A 180 -23.70 -14.81 18.88
N GLU A 181 -23.37 -13.62 18.39
CA GLU A 181 -22.44 -12.69 19.06
C GLU A 181 -23.06 -11.99 20.26
N ARG A 182 -24.37 -11.72 20.15
CA ARG A 182 -25.11 -10.78 20.98
C ARG A 182 -26.34 -11.45 21.54
N GLU A 183 -26.56 -11.22 22.82
CA GLU A 183 -27.81 -11.54 23.49
C GLU A 183 -28.69 -10.28 23.50
N LEU A 184 -29.93 -10.42 23.04
CA LEU A 184 -30.93 -9.38 23.13
C LEU A 184 -31.50 -9.36 24.55
N ALA A 185 -31.26 -8.29 25.29
CA ALA A 185 -31.62 -8.21 26.70
C ALA A 185 -33.12 -8.15 26.96
N PHE A 186 -33.87 -7.41 26.14
CA PHE A 186 -35.33 -7.31 26.25
C PHE A 186 -36.04 -6.78 24.99
N ARG A 187 -37.35 -7.03 24.92
CA ARG A 187 -38.31 -6.37 24.03
C ARG A 187 -39.44 -5.75 24.84
N ASP A 188 -39.97 -4.64 24.33
CA ASP A 188 -41.24 -4.08 24.79
C ASP A 188 -42.37 -4.54 23.86
N TYR A 189 -43.39 -5.21 24.39
CA TYR A 189 -44.55 -5.75 23.65
C TYR A 189 -45.85 -5.39 24.36
N GLN A 190 -46.78 -4.77 23.62
CA GLN A 190 -48.06 -4.28 24.15
C GLN A 190 -47.94 -3.45 25.45
N GLY A 191 -46.84 -2.70 25.61
CA GLY A 191 -46.56 -1.89 26.79
C GLY A 191 -45.96 -2.63 27.99
N LYS A 192 -45.74 -3.95 27.90
CA LYS A 192 -45.01 -4.75 28.89
C LYS A 192 -43.62 -5.12 28.37
N ARG A 193 -42.61 -5.07 29.24
CA ARG A 193 -41.25 -5.52 28.94
C ARG A 193 -41.09 -7.02 29.18
N TYR A 194 -40.44 -7.70 28.26
CA TYR A 194 -40.05 -9.10 28.35
C TYR A 194 -38.54 -9.22 28.14
N TYR A 195 -37.85 -9.91 29.04
CA TYR A 195 -36.41 -10.07 29.05
C TYR A 195 -36.01 -11.44 28.48
N SER A 196 -34.82 -11.60 27.91
CA SER A 196 -34.36 -12.95 27.51
C SER A 196 -34.07 -13.83 28.72
N GLN A 197 -33.94 -15.14 28.53
CA GLN A 197 -33.69 -16.10 29.62
C GLN A 197 -32.51 -15.68 30.51
N ALA A 198 -31.39 -15.34 29.90
CA ALA A 198 -30.19 -14.90 30.60
C ALA A 198 -30.43 -13.65 31.46
N VAL A 199 -31.16 -12.66 30.93
CA VAL A 199 -31.44 -11.42 31.66
C VAL A 199 -32.54 -11.60 32.69
N GLN A 200 -33.55 -12.43 32.41
CA GLN A 200 -34.64 -12.68 33.35
C GLN A 200 -34.14 -13.46 34.57
N ALA A 201 -33.28 -14.46 34.39
CA ALA A 201 -32.60 -15.14 35.49
C ALA A 201 -31.73 -14.14 36.29
N PHE A 202 -30.90 -13.36 35.61
CA PHE A 202 -30.09 -12.31 36.26
C PHE A 202 -30.95 -11.28 37.04
N ARG A 203 -32.16 -10.96 36.58
CA ARG A 203 -33.11 -10.10 37.31
C ARG A 203 -33.61 -10.72 38.61
N GLN A 204 -33.77 -12.05 38.70
CA GLN A 204 -34.16 -12.71 39.95
C GLN A 204 -33.01 -12.67 40.97
N LEU A 205 -31.78 -12.96 40.55
CA LEU A 205 -30.59 -12.70 41.38
C LEU A 205 -30.53 -11.25 41.90
N LEU A 206 -30.79 -10.26 41.04
CA LEU A 206 -30.80 -8.85 41.44
C LEU A 206 -32.01 -8.48 42.32
N LYS A 207 -33.11 -9.24 42.30
CA LYS A 207 -34.27 -9.09 43.18
C LYS A 207 -33.89 -9.53 44.60
N ASP A 208 -33.24 -10.68 44.74
CA ASP A 208 -32.72 -11.21 46.00
C ASP A 208 -31.65 -10.28 46.61
N GLU A 209 -30.82 -9.65 45.77
CA GLU A 209 -29.83 -8.64 46.18
C GLU A 209 -30.43 -7.23 46.44
N GLY A 210 -31.73 -7.02 46.22
CA GLY A 210 -32.38 -5.70 46.39
C GLY A 210 -31.98 -4.63 45.35
N LYS A 211 -31.41 -5.05 44.22
CA LYS A 211 -30.89 -4.20 43.12
C LYS A 211 -31.82 -4.11 41.90
N LEU A 212 -32.89 -4.89 41.84
CA LEU A 212 -33.78 -4.97 40.67
C LEU A 212 -34.30 -3.60 40.19
N SER A 213 -34.72 -2.73 41.11
CA SER A 213 -35.19 -1.38 40.77
C SER A 213 -34.13 -0.50 40.11
N ARG A 214 -32.85 -0.69 40.47
CA ARG A 214 -31.70 -0.02 39.85
C ARG A 214 -31.44 -0.57 38.45
N PHE A 215 -31.56 -1.88 38.25
CA PHE A 215 -31.45 -2.51 36.94
C PHE A 215 -32.55 -2.04 35.98
N ASP A 216 -33.82 -2.07 36.39
CA ASP A 216 -34.93 -1.67 35.52
C ASP A 216 -34.92 -0.16 35.21
N ALA A 217 -34.35 0.68 36.09
CA ALA A 217 -34.15 2.11 35.84
C ALA A 217 -32.91 2.44 34.98
N ALA A 218 -31.80 1.72 35.16
CA ALA A 218 -30.51 2.01 34.54
C ALA A 218 -29.79 0.72 34.07
N PRO A 219 -30.34 -0.04 33.09
CA PRO A 219 -29.78 -1.33 32.69
C PRO A 219 -28.37 -1.22 32.07
N GLY A 220 -27.99 -0.02 31.59
CA GLY A 220 -26.63 0.27 31.13
C GLY A 220 -25.55 0.17 32.20
N GLU A 221 -25.88 0.34 33.49
CA GLU A 221 -24.92 0.11 34.58
C GLU A 221 -24.54 -1.37 34.73
N PHE A 222 -25.36 -2.27 34.15
CA PHE A 222 -25.18 -3.72 34.18
C PHE A 222 -24.67 -4.27 32.85
N GLY A 223 -24.25 -3.40 31.92
CA GLY A 223 -23.67 -3.78 30.63
C GLY A 223 -24.64 -3.83 29.45
N ILE A 224 -25.93 -3.58 29.66
CA ILE A 224 -26.92 -3.60 28.59
C ILE A 224 -26.80 -2.33 27.74
N SER A 225 -26.57 -2.48 26.44
CA SER A 225 -26.37 -1.35 25.54
C SER A 225 -27.65 -0.52 25.34
N ARG A 226 -27.50 0.68 24.76
CA ARG A 226 -28.63 1.52 24.33
C ARG A 226 -29.56 0.87 23.29
N TYR A 227 -29.12 -0.23 22.67
CA TYR A 227 -29.88 -1.02 21.71
C TYR A 227 -30.58 -2.23 22.37
N HIS A 228 -30.54 -2.31 23.70
CA HIS A 228 -31.14 -3.38 24.51
C HIS A 228 -30.50 -4.75 24.23
N ASP A 229 -29.18 -4.77 24.02
CA ASP A 229 -28.38 -5.97 23.76
C ASP A 229 -27.03 -5.91 24.50
N PHE A 230 -26.31 -7.04 24.56
CA PHE A 230 -24.92 -7.10 25.00
C PHE A 230 -24.17 -8.20 24.26
N LEU A 231 -22.84 -8.10 24.19
CA LEU A 231 -21.98 -9.14 23.60
C LEU A 231 -21.80 -10.29 24.59
N ILE A 232 -22.00 -11.52 24.14
CA ILE A 232 -21.82 -12.73 24.96
C ILE A 232 -20.32 -13.00 25.10
N ASN A 233 -19.83 -13.02 26.33
CA ASN A 233 -18.45 -13.41 26.59
C ASN A 233 -18.38 -14.93 26.79
N TYR A 234 -18.27 -15.67 25.70
CA TYR A 234 -18.12 -17.13 25.74
C TYR A 234 -16.89 -17.55 26.53
N TYR A 235 -17.09 -18.36 27.58
CA TYR A 235 -15.98 -18.81 28.43
C TYR A 235 -15.20 -19.98 27.85
N GLY A 236 -15.72 -20.71 26.86
CA GLY A 236 -15.03 -21.82 26.21
C GLY A 236 -15.85 -22.46 25.09
N PRO A 237 -15.42 -23.62 24.55
CA PRO A 237 -16.20 -24.42 23.60
C PRO A 237 -17.49 -24.97 24.25
N SER A 238 -18.32 -25.71 23.50
CA SER A 238 -19.46 -26.40 24.11
C SER A 238 -19.02 -27.35 25.24
N GLU A 239 -19.94 -27.64 26.16
CA GLU A 239 -19.70 -28.38 27.42
C GLU A 239 -18.79 -27.64 28.43
N THR A 240 -18.55 -26.33 28.23
CA THR A 240 -17.82 -25.51 29.23
C THR A 240 -18.68 -25.27 30.48
N ILE A 241 -19.99 -25.10 30.30
CA ILE A 241 -20.94 -25.10 31.40
C ILE A 241 -21.32 -26.55 31.70
N ARG A 242 -21.39 -26.91 33.00
CA ARG A 242 -21.64 -28.29 33.41
C ARG A 242 -23.03 -28.74 32.97
N THR A 243 -23.07 -29.73 32.08
CA THR A 243 -24.30 -30.34 31.57
C THR A 243 -24.50 -31.72 32.20
N TRP A 244 -25.71 -31.98 32.69
CA TRP A 244 -26.19 -33.28 33.14
C TRP A 244 -27.18 -33.83 32.12
N GLN A 245 -27.10 -35.13 31.82
CA GLN A 245 -28.05 -35.82 30.95
C GLN A 245 -29.40 -35.98 31.67
N LEU A 246 -30.52 -35.60 31.04
CA LEU A 246 -31.86 -35.67 31.66
C LEU A 246 -32.17 -37.06 32.25
N ALA A 247 -31.85 -38.14 31.53
CA ALA A 247 -32.12 -39.52 31.96
C ALA A 247 -31.46 -39.89 33.31
N THR A 248 -30.32 -39.28 33.64
CA THR A 248 -29.60 -39.54 34.92
C THR A 248 -30.32 -39.02 36.16
N LEU A 249 -31.27 -38.10 35.99
CA LEU A 249 -32.11 -37.56 37.07
C LEU A 249 -33.33 -38.44 37.37
N PHE A 250 -33.58 -39.47 36.56
CA PHE A 250 -34.69 -40.43 36.68
C PHE A 250 -34.24 -41.89 36.80
N PRO A 251 -33.32 -42.24 37.73
CA PRO A 251 -32.81 -43.61 37.85
C PRO A 251 -33.92 -44.66 38.10
N ASP A 252 -35.02 -44.27 38.73
CA ASP A 252 -36.22 -45.10 38.91
C ASP A 252 -36.90 -45.51 37.58
N LYS A 253 -36.67 -44.76 36.50
CA LYS A 253 -37.20 -45.02 35.15
C LYS A 253 -36.16 -45.63 34.20
N THR A 254 -34.88 -45.32 34.41
CA THR A 254 -33.77 -45.64 33.48
C THR A 254 -32.76 -46.67 34.01
N ALA A 255 -32.82 -47.10 35.28
CA ALA A 255 -31.91 -48.13 35.81
C ALA A 255 -32.05 -49.53 35.18
N ALA A 256 -33.06 -49.75 34.33
CA ALA A 256 -33.20 -50.98 33.54
C ALA A 256 -32.39 -50.96 32.23
N THR A 257 -32.08 -49.78 31.70
CA THR A 257 -31.33 -49.58 30.44
C THR A 257 -29.84 -49.32 30.64
N TRP A 258 -29.42 -48.91 31.84
CA TRP A 258 -28.00 -48.67 32.14
C TRP A 258 -27.19 -49.97 32.25
N GLU A 259 -26.35 -50.24 31.26
CA GLU A 259 -25.22 -51.16 31.42
C GLU A 259 -24.31 -50.67 32.56
N GLN A 260 -23.73 -51.61 33.32
CA GLN A 260 -22.97 -51.31 34.53
C GLN A 260 -21.73 -50.44 34.26
N GLY A 261 -21.86 -49.12 34.47
CA GLY A 261 -20.75 -48.17 34.60
C GLY A 261 -20.67 -47.03 33.57
N SER A 262 -21.70 -46.75 32.77
CA SER A 262 -21.64 -45.77 31.67
C SER A 262 -21.95 -44.31 32.03
N ALA A 263 -22.65 -44.01 33.13
CA ALA A 263 -23.02 -42.65 33.53
C ALA A 263 -22.73 -42.36 35.01
N GLU A 264 -22.15 -41.19 35.31
CA GLU A 264 -22.09 -40.67 36.69
C GLU A 264 -23.48 -40.18 37.10
N LEU A 265 -24.06 -40.81 38.13
CA LEU A 265 -25.27 -40.31 38.77
C LEU A 265 -25.01 -38.90 39.33
N PRO A 266 -25.87 -37.90 39.04
CA PRO A 266 -25.70 -36.56 39.57
C PRO A 266 -25.84 -36.59 41.09
N ASP A 267 -24.82 -36.08 41.79
CA ASP A 267 -24.96 -35.73 43.20
C ASP A 267 -25.98 -34.58 43.29
N MET A 268 -27.17 -34.89 43.79
CA MET A 268 -28.25 -33.92 43.92
C MET A 268 -27.86 -32.71 44.77
N SER A 269 -26.88 -32.83 45.68
CA SER A 269 -26.38 -31.69 46.44
C SER A 269 -25.71 -30.62 45.58
N SER A 270 -25.28 -30.96 44.36
CA SER A 270 -24.70 -30.02 43.40
C SER A 270 -25.70 -29.03 42.80
N PHE A 271 -27.01 -29.29 42.88
CA PHE A 271 -28.06 -28.35 42.47
C PHE A 271 -28.40 -27.31 43.54
N LYS A 272 -27.85 -27.44 44.76
CA LYS A 272 -28.18 -26.54 45.87
C LYS A 272 -27.67 -25.11 45.60
N GLY A 273 -28.60 -24.17 45.44
CA GLY A 273 -28.31 -22.80 45.03
C GLY A 273 -27.87 -22.66 43.57
N ALA A 274 -28.16 -23.67 42.74
CA ALA A 274 -27.86 -23.65 41.32
C ALA A 274 -28.96 -22.95 40.50
N ILE A 275 -28.56 -22.46 39.33
CA ILE A 275 -29.39 -21.89 38.29
C ILE A 275 -29.37 -22.90 37.14
N VAL A 276 -30.50 -23.58 36.95
CA VAL A 276 -30.59 -24.77 36.11
C VAL A 276 -31.31 -24.43 34.81
N PHE A 277 -30.60 -24.49 33.69
CA PHE A 277 -31.23 -24.42 32.36
C PHE A 277 -31.64 -25.82 31.91
N VAL A 278 -32.90 -26.00 31.53
CA VAL A 278 -33.45 -27.26 31.01
C VAL A 278 -33.78 -27.05 29.53
N GLY A 279 -33.11 -27.75 28.62
CA GLY A 279 -33.26 -27.52 27.18
C GLY A 279 -32.66 -28.62 26.31
N SER A 280 -32.89 -28.54 25.00
CA SER A 280 -32.36 -29.52 24.07
C SER A 280 -30.85 -29.39 23.85
N VAL A 281 -30.16 -30.52 23.94
CA VAL A 281 -28.80 -30.74 23.45
C VAL A 281 -28.74 -31.96 22.52
N ALA A 282 -29.89 -32.31 21.91
CA ALA A 282 -30.01 -33.40 20.95
C ALA A 282 -29.49 -32.99 19.57
N THR A 283 -28.70 -33.85 18.93
CA THR A 283 -28.18 -33.57 17.58
C THR A 283 -29.30 -33.50 16.53
N ALA A 284 -30.38 -34.26 16.75
CA ALA A 284 -31.55 -34.27 15.88
C ALA A 284 -32.26 -32.91 15.79
N ASP A 285 -32.34 -32.16 16.89
CA ASP A 285 -33.07 -30.88 16.94
C ASP A 285 -32.32 -29.76 16.19
N ASN A 286 -31.02 -29.92 15.95
CA ASN A 286 -30.18 -28.98 15.19
C ASN A 286 -30.21 -27.54 15.73
N ASP A 287 -30.43 -27.33 17.03
CA ASP A 287 -30.44 -25.99 17.64
C ASP A 287 -29.03 -25.48 17.97
N TYR A 288 -28.23 -25.34 16.91
CA TYR A 288 -26.84 -24.90 16.98
C TYR A 288 -26.67 -23.46 16.50
N PHE A 289 -25.97 -22.68 17.32
CA PHE A 289 -25.39 -21.40 16.95
C PHE A 289 -23.90 -21.55 16.69
N LEU A 290 -23.37 -20.76 15.76
CA LEU A 290 -21.92 -20.62 15.62
C LEU A 290 -21.43 -19.61 16.66
N THR A 291 -20.36 -19.97 17.38
CA THR A 291 -19.71 -19.14 18.40
C THR A 291 -18.24 -18.90 18.04
N PRO A 292 -17.50 -18.05 18.78
CA PRO A 292 -16.07 -17.85 18.54
C PRO A 292 -15.21 -19.13 18.65
N PHE A 293 -15.68 -20.17 19.35
CA PHE A 293 -14.97 -21.45 19.45
C PHE A 293 -15.39 -22.43 18.34
N ASP A 294 -16.66 -22.88 18.36
CA ASP A 294 -17.29 -23.70 17.31
C ASP A 294 -18.84 -23.61 17.47
N ARG A 295 -19.58 -24.63 17.02
CA ARG A 295 -21.00 -24.84 17.31
C ARG A 295 -21.24 -25.01 18.82
N MET A 296 -22.33 -24.42 19.29
CA MET A 296 -22.82 -24.54 20.67
C MET A 296 -24.36 -24.60 20.65
N PHE A 297 -24.93 -25.40 21.54
CA PHE A 297 -26.39 -25.53 21.67
C PHE A 297 -27.05 -24.23 22.18
N GLY A 298 -28.28 -23.95 21.76
CA GLY A 298 -29.05 -22.77 22.18
C GLY A 298 -29.05 -22.56 23.69
N VAL A 299 -29.41 -23.61 24.45
CA VAL A 299 -29.44 -23.61 25.91
C VAL A 299 -28.10 -23.23 26.54
N GLU A 300 -26.97 -23.73 26.00
CA GLU A 300 -25.65 -23.35 26.50
C GLU A 300 -25.29 -21.90 26.14
N THR A 301 -25.69 -21.39 24.97
CA THR A 301 -25.48 -19.97 24.66
C THR A 301 -26.24 -19.03 25.62
N ASN A 302 -27.45 -19.42 26.05
CA ASN A 302 -28.24 -18.66 27.02
C ASN A 302 -27.58 -18.69 28.41
N ALA A 303 -27.06 -19.85 28.83
CA ALA A 303 -26.30 -20.01 30.06
C ALA A 303 -24.96 -19.23 30.04
N GLN A 304 -24.25 -19.16 28.89
CA GLN A 304 -23.05 -18.33 28.71
C GLN A 304 -23.37 -16.81 28.75
N ALA A 305 -24.53 -16.41 28.23
CA ALA A 305 -25.01 -15.03 28.34
C ALA A 305 -25.33 -14.65 29.80
N LEU A 306 -25.94 -15.55 30.59
CA LEU A 306 -26.12 -15.35 32.03
C LEU A 306 -24.77 -15.25 32.75
N ASN A 307 -23.83 -16.16 32.47
CA ASN A 307 -22.48 -16.16 33.04
C ASN A 307 -21.76 -14.82 32.80
N THR A 308 -21.91 -14.25 31.60
CA THR A 308 -21.36 -12.92 31.24
C THR A 308 -21.87 -11.83 32.19
N LEU A 309 -23.17 -11.82 32.49
CA LEU A 309 -23.79 -10.83 33.40
C LEU A 309 -23.40 -11.09 34.87
N MET A 310 -23.49 -12.33 35.34
CA MET A 310 -23.16 -12.73 36.72
C MET A 310 -21.70 -12.46 37.10
N LYS A 311 -20.76 -12.67 36.17
CA LYS A 311 -19.34 -12.35 36.37
C LYS A 311 -19.01 -10.88 36.09
N HIS A 312 -19.94 -10.11 35.52
CA HIS A 312 -19.72 -8.76 35.00
C HIS A 312 -18.54 -8.68 34.00
N ASP A 313 -18.27 -9.79 33.29
CA ASP A 313 -17.14 -9.97 32.37
C ASP A 313 -17.56 -9.57 30.94
N LEU A 314 -18.05 -8.35 30.80
CA LEU A 314 -18.65 -7.83 29.56
C LEU A 314 -17.60 -7.53 28.49
N ILE A 315 -17.99 -7.67 27.21
CA ILE A 315 -17.18 -7.24 26.07
C ILE A 315 -17.63 -5.86 25.61
N TYR A 316 -16.68 -4.93 25.51
CA TYR A 316 -16.92 -3.53 25.18
C TYR A 316 -16.49 -3.24 23.73
N PRO A 317 -17.43 -3.05 22.78
CA PRO A 317 -17.10 -2.67 21.42
C PRO A 317 -16.61 -1.22 21.38
N VAL A 318 -15.56 -0.95 20.62
CA VAL A 318 -15.03 0.41 20.40
C VAL A 318 -16.07 1.26 19.65
N ASP A 319 -16.26 2.52 20.07
CA ASP A 319 -17.13 3.47 19.36
C ASP A 319 -16.62 3.69 17.92
N TRP A 320 -17.51 3.53 16.94
CA TRP A 320 -17.24 3.69 15.50
C TRP A 320 -16.50 5.00 15.15
N ARG A 321 -16.70 6.07 15.92
CA ARG A 321 -15.96 7.34 15.74
C ARG A 321 -14.47 7.16 16.01
N LEU A 322 -14.12 6.43 17.06
CA LEU A 322 -12.73 6.11 17.37
C LEU A 322 -12.16 5.14 16.33
N THR A 323 -12.94 4.17 15.85
CA THR A 323 -12.55 3.30 14.73
C THR A 323 -12.19 4.12 13.48
N ILE A 324 -13.00 5.12 13.09
CA ILE A 324 -12.69 6.02 11.97
C ILE A 324 -11.41 6.82 12.22
N VAL A 325 -11.21 7.34 13.43
CA VAL A 325 -9.97 8.07 13.78
C VAL A 325 -8.74 7.16 13.66
N VAL A 326 -8.80 5.94 14.20
CA VAL A 326 -7.73 4.93 14.09
C VAL A 326 -7.46 4.58 12.62
N LEU A 327 -8.49 4.36 11.81
CA LEU A 327 -8.38 4.08 10.38
C LEU A 327 -7.69 5.22 9.62
N ILE A 328 -8.10 6.48 9.86
CA ILE A 328 -7.47 7.66 9.24
C ILE A 328 -6.01 7.80 9.67
N LEU A 329 -5.69 7.59 10.94
CA LEU A 329 -4.32 7.65 11.46
C LEU A 329 -3.44 6.56 10.85
N LEU A 330 -3.91 5.30 10.82
CA LEU A 330 -3.20 4.19 10.19
C LEU A 330 -2.96 4.43 8.70
N ALA A 331 -3.96 4.94 7.97
CA ALA A 331 -3.80 5.31 6.57
C ALA A 331 -2.77 6.44 6.39
N LEU A 332 -2.87 7.52 7.17
CA LEU A 332 -1.93 8.65 7.10
C LEU A 332 -0.49 8.22 7.38
N VAL A 333 -0.27 7.36 8.39
CA VAL A 333 1.06 6.84 8.72
C VAL A 333 1.56 5.88 7.63
N SER A 334 0.72 4.97 7.11
CA SER A 334 1.07 4.11 5.96
C SER A 334 1.51 4.91 4.73
N TRP A 335 0.76 5.95 4.36
CA TRP A 335 1.13 6.86 3.28
C TRP A 335 2.47 7.57 3.57
N LEU A 336 2.64 8.10 4.78
CA LEU A 336 3.85 8.83 5.18
C LEU A 336 5.10 7.92 5.12
N LEU A 337 4.99 6.68 5.60
CA LEU A 337 6.05 5.67 5.53
C LEU A 337 6.40 5.35 4.08
N ALA A 338 5.41 5.02 3.24
CA ALA A 338 5.58 4.67 1.83
C ALA A 338 6.22 5.79 0.99
N VAL A 339 6.00 7.06 1.36
CA VAL A 339 6.50 8.23 0.64
C VAL A 339 7.83 8.76 1.17
N SER A 340 8.11 8.64 2.47
CA SER A 340 9.23 9.34 3.11
C SER A 340 10.51 8.50 3.25
N LEU A 341 10.40 7.18 3.45
CA LEU A 341 11.56 6.31 3.66
C LEU A 341 12.09 5.72 2.33
N ARG A 342 13.19 4.96 2.34
CA ARG A 342 13.58 4.14 1.16
C ARG A 342 12.70 2.87 1.10
N PRO A 343 12.40 2.28 -0.08
CA PRO A 343 11.40 1.20 -0.22
C PRO A 343 11.53 0.02 0.77
N LEU A 344 12.76 -0.47 1.00
CA LEU A 344 13.03 -1.54 1.98
C LEU A 344 12.75 -1.10 3.43
N TRP A 345 13.17 0.11 3.79
CA TRP A 345 12.94 0.67 5.13
C TRP A 345 11.48 1.06 5.38
N SER A 346 10.74 1.50 4.34
CA SER A 346 9.28 1.67 4.44
C SER A 346 8.57 0.34 4.64
N MET A 347 9.01 -0.73 3.98
CA MET A 347 8.44 -2.07 4.16
C MET A 347 8.69 -2.60 5.57
N PHE A 348 9.93 -2.47 6.08
CA PHE A 348 10.27 -2.87 7.45
C PHE A 348 9.44 -2.09 8.49
N ALA A 349 9.38 -0.76 8.39
CA ALA A 349 8.60 0.07 9.30
C ALA A 349 7.09 -0.23 9.24
N PHE A 350 6.57 -0.52 8.04
CA PHE A 350 5.19 -0.94 7.83
C PHE A 350 4.87 -2.28 8.50
N ILE A 351 5.74 -3.29 8.35
CA ILE A 351 5.58 -4.60 9.02
C ILE A 351 5.62 -4.45 10.54
N VAL A 352 6.57 -3.68 11.08
CA VAL A 352 6.68 -3.43 12.53
C VAL A 352 5.42 -2.72 13.05
N LEU A 353 4.93 -1.69 12.37
CA LEU A 353 3.72 -0.97 12.77
C LEU A 353 2.46 -1.87 12.68
N GLY A 354 2.36 -2.70 11.64
CA GLY A 354 1.28 -3.68 11.51
C GLY A 354 1.29 -4.71 12.63
N ALA A 355 2.47 -5.25 12.98
CA ALA A 355 2.63 -6.17 14.10
C ALA A 355 2.25 -5.51 15.44
N LEU A 356 2.70 -4.28 15.69
CA LEU A 356 2.32 -3.52 16.89
C LEU A 356 0.80 -3.26 16.97
N PHE A 357 0.15 -2.93 15.84
CA PHE A 357 -1.30 -2.77 15.79
C PHE A 357 -2.03 -4.07 16.10
N VAL A 358 -1.67 -5.18 15.44
CA VAL A 358 -2.23 -6.52 15.70
C VAL A 358 -2.07 -6.91 17.17
N SER A 359 -0.86 -6.75 17.73
CA SER A 359 -0.59 -7.03 19.15
C SER A 359 -1.41 -6.15 20.09
N LEU A 360 -1.60 -4.86 19.77
CA LEU A 360 -2.42 -3.96 20.57
C LEU A 360 -3.89 -4.39 20.58
N VAL A 361 -4.48 -4.78 19.45
CA VAL A 361 -5.88 -5.24 19.40
C VAL A 361 -6.06 -6.54 20.20
N PHE A 362 -5.15 -7.51 20.07
CA PHE A 362 -5.21 -8.72 20.88
C PHE A 362 -5.00 -8.46 22.38
N LEU A 363 -4.13 -7.52 22.76
CA LEU A 363 -3.93 -7.12 24.16
C LEU A 363 -5.20 -6.45 24.72
N LEU A 364 -5.81 -5.54 23.96
CA LEU A 364 -7.07 -4.88 24.32
C LEU A 364 -8.21 -5.88 24.57
N PHE A 365 -8.34 -6.91 23.72
CA PHE A 365 -9.32 -7.96 23.93
C PHE A 365 -8.98 -8.87 25.12
N THR A 366 -7.76 -9.44 25.14
CA THR A 366 -7.40 -10.47 26.14
C THR A 366 -7.28 -9.94 27.57
N GLN A 367 -6.90 -8.67 27.76
CA GLN A 367 -6.70 -8.06 29.08
C GLN A 367 -7.87 -7.19 29.54
N PHE A 368 -8.63 -6.58 28.62
CA PHE A 368 -9.65 -5.58 28.95
C PHE A 368 -11.04 -5.88 28.36
N ASN A 369 -11.21 -7.02 27.66
CA ASN A 369 -12.41 -7.35 26.87
C ASN A 369 -12.84 -6.23 25.89
N VAL A 370 -11.90 -5.40 25.42
CA VAL A 370 -12.19 -4.32 24.46
C VAL A 370 -12.08 -4.87 23.05
N LEU A 371 -13.17 -4.78 22.30
CA LEU A 371 -13.30 -5.34 20.95
C LEU A 371 -13.25 -4.20 19.91
N MET A 372 -12.15 -4.14 19.16
CA MET A 372 -11.93 -3.16 18.10
C MET A 372 -12.10 -3.82 16.73
N GLU A 373 -12.76 -3.13 15.79
CA GLU A 373 -12.90 -3.58 14.41
C GLU A 373 -11.53 -3.74 13.74
N PHE A 374 -11.09 -4.99 13.60
CA PHE A 374 -9.78 -5.34 13.07
C PHE A 374 -9.73 -5.24 11.55
N THR A 375 -10.78 -5.71 10.88
CA THR A 375 -10.75 -6.02 9.45
C THR A 375 -10.69 -4.76 8.60
N MET A 376 -11.58 -3.78 8.85
CA MET A 376 -11.58 -2.52 8.08
C MET A 376 -10.28 -1.72 8.30
N SER A 377 -9.86 -1.61 9.57
CA SER A 377 -8.62 -0.92 9.98
C SER A 377 -7.40 -1.51 9.29
N SER A 378 -7.28 -2.85 9.29
CA SER A 378 -6.19 -3.57 8.62
C SER A 378 -6.25 -3.42 7.10
N THR A 379 -7.41 -3.64 6.46
CA THR A 379 -7.54 -3.51 5.01
C THR A 379 -7.19 -2.10 4.54
N ALA A 380 -7.63 -1.06 5.25
CA ALA A 380 -7.26 0.32 4.96
C ALA A 380 -5.75 0.56 5.11
N PHE A 381 -5.13 0.05 6.19
CA PHE A 381 -3.69 0.15 6.46
C PHE A 381 -2.85 -0.49 5.34
N PHE A 382 -3.16 -1.73 4.94
CA PHE A 382 -2.49 -2.46 3.86
C PHE A 382 -2.71 -1.81 2.49
N ALA A 383 -3.96 -1.53 2.12
CA ALA A 383 -4.27 -0.97 0.80
C ALA A 383 -3.60 0.40 0.61
N THR A 384 -3.71 1.30 1.59
CA THR A 384 -3.10 2.64 1.54
C THR A 384 -1.58 2.57 1.33
N PHE A 385 -0.90 1.65 2.02
CA PHE A 385 0.55 1.45 1.87
C PHE A 385 0.92 0.96 0.47
N PHE A 386 0.30 -0.13 0.00
CA PHE A 386 0.62 -0.72 -1.30
C PHE A 386 0.26 0.17 -2.49
N PHE A 387 -0.87 0.90 -2.44
CA PHE A 387 -1.21 1.89 -3.47
C PHE A 387 -0.21 3.06 -3.49
N SER A 388 0.20 3.56 -2.32
CA SER A 388 1.21 4.64 -2.22
C SER A 388 2.59 4.20 -2.72
N LEU A 389 3.02 2.99 -2.35
CA LEU A 389 4.30 2.40 -2.78
C LEU A 389 4.29 2.08 -4.29
N GLY A 390 3.20 1.51 -4.79
CA GLY A 390 3.01 1.24 -6.22
C GLY A 390 3.04 2.51 -7.06
N PHE A 391 2.29 3.55 -6.66
CA PHE A 391 2.35 4.86 -7.31
C PHE A 391 3.77 5.43 -7.34
N ARG A 392 4.50 5.36 -6.22
CA ARG A 392 5.89 5.82 -6.13
C ARG A 392 6.80 5.08 -7.11
N VAL A 393 6.72 3.75 -7.18
CA VAL A 393 7.54 2.94 -8.10
C VAL A 393 7.22 3.26 -9.55
N LEU A 394 5.94 3.36 -9.91
CA LEU A 394 5.50 3.75 -11.26
C LEU A 394 5.94 5.17 -11.63
N ALA A 395 5.87 6.11 -10.69
CA ALA A 395 6.33 7.48 -10.88
C ALA A 395 7.86 7.54 -11.09
N GLU A 396 8.65 6.74 -10.36
CA GLU A 396 10.10 6.66 -10.54
C GLU A 396 10.47 6.00 -11.88
N GLU A 397 9.79 4.91 -12.26
CA GLU A 397 9.95 4.25 -13.57
C GLU A 397 9.63 5.20 -14.74
N SER A 398 8.54 5.97 -14.65
CA SER A 398 8.16 6.92 -15.71
C SER A 398 9.19 8.03 -15.92
N ASP A 399 9.87 8.50 -14.86
CA ASP A 399 10.97 9.45 -15.02
C ASP A 399 12.18 8.82 -15.72
N LYS A 400 12.60 7.62 -15.31
CA LYS A 400 13.73 6.91 -15.94
C LYS A 400 13.47 6.65 -17.42
N ARG A 401 12.24 6.26 -17.77
CA ARG A 401 11.80 6.06 -19.17
C ARG A 401 11.81 7.37 -19.95
N ARG A 402 11.32 8.47 -19.36
CA ARG A 402 11.33 9.80 -20.00
C ARG A 402 12.77 10.29 -20.26
N ILE A 403 13.66 10.20 -19.28
CA ILE A 403 15.08 10.56 -19.42
C ILE A 403 15.72 9.72 -20.54
N ARG A 404 15.53 8.40 -20.53
CA ARG A 404 16.05 7.51 -21.58
C ARG A 404 15.49 7.85 -22.97
N ALA A 405 14.20 8.18 -23.08
CA ALA A 405 13.58 8.54 -24.36
C ALA A 405 14.03 9.90 -24.91
N THR A 406 14.39 10.85 -24.04
CA THR A 406 14.93 12.16 -24.42
C THR A 406 16.40 12.08 -24.82
N PHE A 407 17.27 11.52 -23.97
CA PHE A 407 18.72 11.56 -24.19
C PHE A 407 19.26 10.39 -25.04
N GLY A 408 18.58 9.24 -25.06
CA GLY A 408 19.00 8.04 -25.82
C GLY A 408 18.93 8.13 -27.33
N ARG A 409 18.58 9.30 -27.90
CA ARG A 409 18.67 9.60 -29.33
C ARG A 409 19.97 10.31 -29.72
N TYR A 410 20.74 10.80 -28.75
CA TYR A 410 21.84 11.73 -28.96
C TYR A 410 23.14 11.34 -28.22
N MET A 411 23.08 10.32 -27.38
CA MET A 411 24.15 9.94 -26.44
C MET A 411 24.27 8.42 -26.35
N ALA A 412 25.51 7.94 -26.15
CA ALA A 412 25.79 6.53 -25.91
C ALA A 412 25.01 5.97 -24.69
N PRO A 413 24.66 4.66 -24.68
CA PRO A 413 23.87 4.06 -23.59
C PRO A 413 24.44 4.27 -22.18
N ASP A 414 25.76 4.28 -22.03
CA ASP A 414 26.44 4.49 -20.75
C ASP A 414 26.32 5.95 -20.26
N ILE A 415 26.39 6.92 -21.17
CA ILE A 415 26.16 8.35 -20.87
C ILE A 415 24.70 8.57 -20.42
N VAL A 416 23.74 7.91 -21.08
CA VAL A 416 22.32 7.95 -20.69
C VAL A 416 22.09 7.30 -19.33
N LYS A 417 22.79 6.20 -19.03
CA LYS A 417 22.77 5.54 -17.72
C LYS A 417 23.32 6.47 -16.64
N GLU A 418 24.45 7.12 -16.89
CA GLU A 418 25.05 8.10 -15.98
C GLU A 418 24.10 9.27 -15.68
N ILE A 419 23.35 9.77 -16.67
CA ILE A 419 22.32 10.81 -16.47
C ILE A 419 21.11 10.28 -15.67
N ILE A 420 20.75 9.00 -15.80
CA ILE A 420 19.67 8.38 -15.01
C ILE A 420 20.09 8.21 -13.54
N GLU A 421 21.36 7.86 -13.29
CA GLU A 421 21.92 7.69 -11.94
C GLU A 421 22.22 9.04 -11.28
N ASN A 422 22.69 10.01 -12.07
CA ASN A 422 22.98 11.38 -11.69
C ASN A 422 22.14 12.41 -12.50
N PRO A 423 20.81 12.54 -12.26
CA PRO A 423 19.94 13.50 -12.95
C PRO A 423 20.36 14.97 -12.85
N GLN A 424 21.28 15.27 -11.92
CA GLN A 424 21.85 16.59 -11.71
C GLN A 424 22.78 17.03 -12.86
N LEU A 425 23.29 16.08 -13.66
CA LEU A 425 24.07 16.36 -14.86
C LEU A 425 23.20 16.94 -16.00
N ALA A 426 21.88 16.73 -15.95
CA ALA A 426 20.90 17.23 -16.92
C ALA A 426 20.11 18.45 -16.39
N VAL A 427 20.66 19.22 -15.45
CA VAL A 427 19.95 20.34 -14.81
C VAL A 427 19.63 21.46 -15.79
N LEU A 428 18.36 21.87 -15.77
CA LEU A 428 17.86 23.07 -16.45
C LEU A 428 18.43 24.32 -15.77
N GLY A 429 19.11 25.17 -16.54
CA GLY A 429 19.59 26.47 -16.06
C GLY A 429 20.76 27.07 -16.85
N GLY A 430 21.51 26.24 -17.58
CA GLY A 430 22.78 26.65 -18.18
C GLY A 430 23.92 26.46 -17.18
N THR A 431 24.80 25.48 -17.42
CA THR A 431 26.04 25.33 -16.65
C THR A 431 27.23 25.59 -17.54
N GLU A 432 28.15 26.43 -17.08
CA GLU A 432 29.46 26.59 -17.73
C GLU A 432 30.24 25.27 -17.66
N ARG A 433 30.76 24.84 -18.80
CA ARG A 433 31.54 23.62 -18.98
C ARG A 433 32.64 23.89 -20.01
N GLU A 434 33.84 23.41 -19.73
CA GLU A 434 34.90 23.34 -20.74
C GLU A 434 34.67 22.10 -21.61
N VAL A 435 34.53 22.31 -22.92
CA VAL A 435 34.20 21.25 -23.88
C VAL A 435 35.07 21.38 -25.12
N ALA A 436 35.31 20.25 -25.79
CA ALA A 436 35.79 20.27 -27.17
C ALA A 436 34.57 20.18 -28.09
N LEU A 437 34.40 21.16 -28.97
CA LEU A 437 33.39 21.16 -30.01
C LEU A 437 33.99 20.66 -31.32
N LEU A 438 33.33 19.70 -31.92
CA LEU A 438 33.63 19.17 -33.25
C LEU A 438 32.51 19.57 -34.20
N PHE A 439 32.88 20.23 -35.30
CA PHE A 439 32.05 20.41 -36.47
C PHE A 439 32.62 19.58 -37.61
N SER A 440 31.77 18.95 -38.40
CA SER A 440 32.16 18.28 -39.62
C SER A 440 31.11 18.47 -40.69
N ASP A 441 31.54 18.65 -41.95
CA ASP A 441 30.66 18.85 -43.10
C ASP A 441 31.15 18.08 -44.34
N ILE A 442 30.25 17.80 -45.29
CA ILE A 442 30.57 17.03 -46.50
C ILE A 442 31.14 17.96 -47.58
N ARG A 443 32.33 17.64 -48.08
CA ARG A 443 33.00 18.48 -49.08
C ARG A 443 32.26 18.45 -50.42
N ASN A 444 31.86 19.64 -50.85
CA ASN A 444 31.13 19.86 -52.11
C ASN A 444 29.84 19.04 -52.20
N TYR A 445 29.15 18.84 -51.06
CA TYR A 445 27.90 18.08 -50.99
C TYR A 445 26.88 18.47 -52.07
N SER A 446 26.67 19.76 -52.33
CA SER A 446 25.74 20.20 -53.38
C SER A 446 26.05 19.59 -54.76
N THR A 447 27.33 19.43 -55.10
CA THR A 447 27.80 18.78 -56.33
C THR A 447 27.66 17.25 -56.28
N ILE A 448 27.67 16.67 -55.08
CA ILE A 448 27.42 15.23 -54.85
C ILE A 448 25.91 14.92 -54.94
N SER A 449 25.05 15.82 -54.46
CA SER A 449 23.59 15.65 -54.40
C SER A 449 22.84 16.07 -55.67
N GLU A 450 23.37 17.05 -56.44
CA GLU A 450 22.75 17.53 -57.68
C GLU A 450 22.38 16.43 -58.71
N PRO A 451 23.18 15.37 -58.93
CA PRO A 451 22.80 14.27 -59.84
C PRO A 451 21.91 13.19 -59.21
N LEU A 452 21.52 13.29 -57.94
CA LEU A 452 20.81 12.24 -57.20
C LEU A 452 19.32 12.53 -57.09
N ASP A 453 18.49 11.49 -57.03
CA ASP A 453 17.09 11.67 -56.65
C ASP A 453 16.95 11.99 -55.14
N PRO A 454 15.81 12.57 -54.71
CA PRO A 454 15.62 12.93 -53.29
C PRO A 454 15.66 11.74 -52.33
N GLY A 455 15.30 10.53 -52.77
CA GLY A 455 15.35 9.32 -51.95
C GLY A 455 16.78 8.82 -51.77
N GLN A 456 17.56 8.77 -52.84
CA GLN A 456 18.99 8.46 -52.84
C GLN A 456 19.79 9.45 -51.98
N THR A 457 19.46 10.74 -52.08
CA THR A 457 20.08 11.80 -51.26
C THR A 457 19.82 11.56 -49.76
N VAL A 458 18.58 11.22 -49.39
CA VAL A 458 18.21 10.93 -48.00
C VAL A 458 18.83 9.62 -47.49
N ASP A 459 18.92 8.57 -48.30
CA ASP A 459 19.59 7.31 -47.91
C ASP A 459 21.09 7.54 -47.68
N PHE A 460 21.77 8.18 -48.63
CA PHE A 460 23.19 8.57 -48.51
C PHE A 460 23.45 9.36 -47.23
N LEU A 461 22.65 10.41 -46.99
CA LEU A 461 22.80 11.26 -45.82
C LEU A 461 22.55 10.49 -44.52
N ASN A 462 21.50 9.66 -44.45
CA ASN A 462 21.22 8.86 -43.25
C ASN A 462 22.32 7.83 -42.98
N ARG A 463 22.87 7.17 -44.01
CA ARG A 463 23.99 6.22 -43.86
C ARG A 463 25.25 6.91 -43.32
N PHE A 464 25.58 8.08 -43.88
CA PHE A 464 26.71 8.88 -43.39
C PHE A 464 26.49 9.37 -41.95
N LEU A 465 25.37 10.04 -41.67
CA LEU A 465 25.06 10.58 -40.35
C LEU A 465 24.99 9.49 -39.27
N THR A 466 24.55 8.28 -39.62
CA THR A 466 24.56 7.13 -38.71
C THR A 466 25.98 6.75 -38.29
N GLU A 467 26.88 6.47 -39.25
CA GLU A 467 28.26 6.06 -38.94
C GLU A 467 29.02 7.13 -38.14
N VAL A 468 28.95 8.42 -38.55
CA VAL A 468 29.66 9.47 -37.80
C VAL A 468 29.08 9.65 -36.40
N SER A 469 27.77 9.48 -36.22
CA SER A 469 27.15 9.51 -34.89
C SER A 469 27.63 8.35 -34.02
N GLU A 470 27.75 7.14 -34.56
CA GLU A 470 28.30 5.98 -33.84
C GLU A 470 29.76 6.20 -33.44
N ILE A 471 30.59 6.77 -34.32
CA ILE A 471 31.99 7.13 -34.02
C ILE A 471 32.08 8.20 -32.93
N ILE A 472 31.27 9.26 -33.02
CA ILE A 472 31.21 10.34 -32.01
C ILE A 472 30.81 9.77 -30.65
N MET A 473 29.71 9.01 -30.60
CA MET A 473 29.22 8.39 -29.36
C MET A 473 30.21 7.36 -28.80
N GLY A 474 30.88 6.58 -29.64
CA GLY A 474 31.91 5.62 -29.25
C GLY A 474 33.16 6.24 -28.61
N ASN A 475 33.41 7.54 -28.86
CA ASN A 475 34.47 8.32 -28.21
C ASN A 475 33.98 9.14 -27.01
N GLY A 476 32.73 8.92 -26.55
CA GLY A 476 32.12 9.65 -25.44
C GLY A 476 31.57 11.03 -25.82
N GLY A 477 31.38 11.31 -27.12
CA GLY A 477 30.79 12.54 -27.61
C GLY A 477 29.25 12.53 -27.57
N PHE A 478 28.68 13.72 -27.40
CA PHE A 478 27.25 14.03 -27.52
C PHE A 478 27.00 14.63 -28.91
N VAL A 479 26.11 14.04 -29.70
CA VAL A 479 25.67 14.61 -30.98
C VAL A 479 24.59 15.65 -30.70
N ASP A 480 24.94 16.93 -30.81
CA ASP A 480 24.07 18.06 -30.44
C ASP A 480 23.01 18.31 -31.52
N LYS A 481 23.43 18.45 -32.78
CA LYS A 481 22.51 18.56 -33.93
C LYS A 481 23.16 18.19 -35.26
N PHE A 482 22.29 17.84 -36.21
CA PHE A 482 22.62 17.78 -37.63
C PHE A 482 22.29 19.12 -38.30
N MET A 483 23.11 19.52 -39.27
CA MET A 483 23.05 20.81 -39.95
C MET A 483 23.05 20.60 -41.47
N GLY A 484 21.99 19.97 -42.00
CA GLY A 484 21.99 19.51 -43.39
C GLY A 484 22.89 18.29 -43.53
N ASP A 485 23.96 18.44 -44.29
CA ASP A 485 25.05 17.48 -44.49
C ASP A 485 26.07 17.44 -43.34
N GLY A 486 26.12 18.47 -42.50
CA GLY A 486 27.06 18.54 -41.38
C GLY A 486 26.55 17.98 -40.04
N VAL A 487 27.48 17.70 -39.13
CA VAL A 487 27.23 17.29 -37.74
C VAL A 487 27.98 18.19 -36.76
N MET A 488 27.30 18.54 -35.66
CA MET A 488 27.87 19.24 -34.51
C MET A 488 27.88 18.32 -33.29
N ALA A 489 29.04 18.17 -32.66
CA ALA A 489 29.22 17.32 -31.48
C ALA A 489 30.01 18.01 -30.36
N VAL A 490 29.70 17.60 -29.13
CA VAL A 490 30.28 18.12 -27.88
C VAL A 490 30.97 16.98 -27.14
N PHE A 491 32.21 17.20 -26.71
CA PHE A 491 32.96 16.26 -25.87
C PHE A 491 33.22 16.91 -24.51
N GLY A 492 33.02 16.16 -23.42
CA GLY A 492 33.15 16.66 -22.04
C GLY A 492 31.86 17.19 -21.39
N ALA A 493 30.72 17.11 -22.09
CA ALA A 493 29.40 17.40 -21.53
C ALA A 493 28.31 16.50 -22.15
N PRO A 494 27.22 16.19 -21.42
CA PRO A 494 26.91 16.57 -20.03
C PRO A 494 27.72 15.79 -18.99
N VAL A 495 28.28 14.64 -19.36
CA VAL A 495 29.21 13.85 -18.55
C VAL A 495 30.64 14.33 -18.86
N PRO A 496 31.48 14.64 -17.85
CA PRO A 496 32.86 15.07 -18.08
C PRO A 496 33.72 13.91 -18.61
N LEU A 497 34.70 14.25 -19.46
CA LEU A 497 35.73 13.34 -19.95
C LEU A 497 37.09 13.78 -19.39
N GLU A 498 38.00 12.83 -19.18
CA GLU A 498 39.37 13.11 -18.69
C GLU A 498 40.16 14.01 -19.65
N ASN A 499 40.02 13.79 -20.96
CA ASN A 499 40.56 14.68 -21.99
C ASN A 499 39.56 14.82 -23.17
N PRO A 500 38.69 15.85 -23.16
CA PRO A 500 37.74 16.12 -24.22
C PRO A 500 38.41 16.33 -25.60
N CYS A 501 39.57 17.00 -25.63
CA CYS A 501 40.30 17.30 -26.86
C CYS A 501 40.80 16.03 -27.55
N ALA A 502 41.42 15.12 -26.80
CA ALA A 502 41.89 13.84 -27.31
C ALA A 502 40.75 12.96 -27.83
N SER A 503 39.60 12.93 -27.14
CA SER A 503 38.41 12.22 -27.64
C SER A 503 37.82 12.84 -28.91
N ALA A 504 37.73 14.17 -28.98
CA ALA A 504 37.24 14.87 -30.17
C ALA A 504 38.16 14.62 -31.38
N VAL A 505 39.48 14.73 -31.21
CA VAL A 505 40.45 14.47 -32.29
C VAL A 505 40.45 13.00 -32.71
N ARG A 506 40.33 12.05 -31.77
CA ARG A 506 40.20 10.62 -32.10
C ARG A 506 38.93 10.32 -32.90
N ALA A 507 37.79 10.93 -32.51
CA ALA A 507 36.55 10.82 -33.27
C ALA A 507 36.70 11.42 -34.68
N GLY A 508 37.29 12.62 -34.81
CA GLY A 508 37.54 13.26 -36.11
C GLY A 508 38.44 12.41 -37.03
N LEU A 509 39.51 11.83 -36.49
CA LEU A 509 40.38 10.90 -37.23
C LEU A 509 39.60 9.66 -37.70
N GLN A 510 38.82 9.03 -36.83
CA GLN A 510 37.99 7.87 -37.18
C GLN A 510 36.88 8.20 -38.19
N MET A 511 36.28 9.39 -38.12
CA MET A 511 35.31 9.86 -39.12
C MET A 511 35.96 10.01 -40.50
N VAL A 512 37.13 10.66 -40.57
CA VAL A 512 37.90 10.79 -41.82
C VAL A 512 38.33 9.41 -42.35
N GLU A 513 38.77 8.52 -41.47
CA GLU A 513 39.16 7.15 -41.82
C GLU A 513 37.96 6.34 -42.34
N ALA A 514 36.79 6.43 -41.70
CA ALA A 514 35.57 5.75 -42.14
C ALA A 514 35.10 6.24 -43.51
N VAL A 515 35.08 7.57 -43.71
CA VAL A 515 34.78 8.21 -45.01
C VAL A 515 35.78 7.79 -46.08
N TYR A 516 37.07 7.61 -45.74
CA TYR A 516 38.10 7.19 -46.69
C TYR A 516 38.05 5.68 -47.01
N ARG A 517 38.10 4.82 -45.99
CA ARG A 517 38.18 3.35 -46.12
C ARG A 517 36.85 2.72 -46.54
N ARG A 518 35.70 3.31 -46.19
CA ARG A 518 34.37 2.76 -46.45
C ARG A 518 33.55 3.58 -47.46
N SER A 519 34.19 4.43 -48.27
CA SER A 519 33.53 5.28 -49.27
C SER A 519 32.67 4.52 -50.31
N ALA A 520 32.89 3.22 -50.50
CA ALA A 520 32.09 2.37 -51.38
C ALA A 520 30.81 1.82 -50.71
N SER A 521 30.73 1.87 -49.38
CA SER A 521 29.47 2.01 -48.65
C SER A 521 29.14 3.50 -48.53
N PHE A 522 27.96 3.87 -48.00
CA PHE A 522 27.35 5.20 -48.22
C PHE A 522 26.99 5.44 -49.70
N THR A 523 27.97 5.35 -50.61
CA THR A 523 27.80 5.55 -52.06
C THR A 523 27.49 4.25 -52.82
N GLU A 524 27.11 3.18 -52.13
CA GLU A 524 26.76 1.91 -52.76
C GLU A 524 25.52 2.10 -53.66
N GLY A 525 25.69 1.96 -54.98
CA GLY A 525 24.66 2.31 -55.97
C GLY A 525 24.63 3.79 -56.40
N ILE A 526 25.59 4.60 -55.94
CA ILE A 526 25.64 6.06 -56.16
C ILE A 526 27.00 6.45 -56.78
N PRO A 527 27.04 7.12 -57.95
CA PRO A 527 28.29 7.40 -58.68
C PRO A 527 29.05 8.63 -58.11
N VAL A 528 29.52 8.54 -56.85
CA VAL A 528 30.29 9.62 -56.20
C VAL A 528 31.80 9.38 -56.35
N SER A 529 32.46 10.16 -57.21
CA SER A 529 33.89 9.97 -57.49
C SER A 529 34.83 10.47 -56.39
N THR A 530 34.40 11.40 -55.53
CA THR A 530 35.25 12.04 -54.50
C THR A 530 34.47 12.38 -53.22
N PHE A 531 34.10 11.38 -52.42
CA PHE A 531 33.51 11.63 -51.10
C PHE A 531 34.59 11.96 -50.05
N ARG A 532 34.47 13.12 -49.39
CA ARG A 532 35.38 13.62 -48.34
C ARG A 532 34.61 14.49 -47.35
N ILE A 533 35.12 14.63 -46.13
CA ILE A 533 34.60 15.55 -45.11
C ILE A 533 35.67 16.58 -44.71
N GLY A 534 35.24 17.73 -44.21
CA GLY A 534 36.03 18.61 -43.36
C GLY A 534 35.73 18.32 -41.88
N VAL A 535 36.69 18.55 -40.99
CA VAL A 535 36.49 18.52 -39.53
C VAL A 535 37.19 19.72 -38.89
N GLY A 536 36.46 20.52 -38.12
CA GLY A 536 36.98 21.62 -37.31
C GLY A 536 36.76 21.35 -35.82
N ILE A 537 37.82 21.49 -35.01
CA ILE A 537 37.75 21.25 -33.56
C ILE A 537 38.32 22.45 -32.79
N HIS A 538 37.58 22.92 -31.80
CA HIS A 538 38.01 23.98 -30.88
C HIS A 538 37.63 23.62 -29.44
N TYR A 539 38.40 24.12 -28.47
CA TYR A 539 38.23 23.84 -27.05
C TYR A 539 38.04 25.14 -26.27
N GLY A 540 37.09 25.16 -25.34
CA GLY A 540 36.85 26.29 -24.45
C GLY A 540 35.57 26.17 -23.65
N THR A 541 35.29 27.20 -22.85
CA THR A 541 34.11 27.28 -21.99
C THR A 541 32.85 27.61 -22.78
N VAL A 542 31.80 26.81 -22.59
CA VAL A 542 30.45 27.05 -23.13
C VAL A 542 29.40 26.94 -22.03
N VAL A 543 28.24 27.55 -22.24
CA VAL A 543 27.06 27.33 -21.41
C VAL A 543 26.25 26.18 -22.00
N MET A 544 26.21 25.04 -21.33
CA MET A 544 25.38 23.87 -21.68
C MET A 544 24.00 23.98 -21.02
N GLY A 545 22.92 23.92 -21.79
CA GLY A 545 21.57 23.93 -21.22
C GLY A 545 20.45 23.78 -22.25
N ASN A 546 19.21 23.79 -21.77
CA ASN A 546 18.04 23.85 -22.64
C ASN A 546 17.88 25.27 -23.20
N VAL A 547 17.97 25.40 -24.52
CA VAL A 547 17.85 26.65 -25.28
C VAL A 547 16.67 26.56 -26.24
N GLY A 548 15.87 27.62 -26.34
CA GLY A 548 14.77 27.68 -27.31
C GLY A 548 13.55 28.45 -26.82
N SER A 549 12.38 28.08 -27.36
CA SER A 549 11.08 28.64 -27.00
C SER A 549 10.35 27.71 -26.03
N GLY A 550 9.39 28.22 -25.26
CA GLY A 550 8.63 27.42 -24.28
C GLY A 550 7.87 26.20 -24.84
N ARG A 551 7.83 25.98 -26.17
CA ARG A 551 7.28 24.79 -26.83
C ARG A 551 8.31 23.91 -27.55
N ARG A 552 9.54 24.39 -27.75
CA ARG A 552 10.68 23.65 -28.34
C ARG A 552 11.96 24.15 -27.68
N MET A 553 12.57 23.28 -26.87
CA MET A 553 13.83 23.49 -26.18
C MET A 553 14.78 22.38 -26.59
N ASP A 554 15.96 22.73 -27.09
CA ASP A 554 17.03 21.80 -27.43
C ASP A 554 18.12 21.88 -26.35
N TYR A 555 18.64 20.74 -25.89
CA TYR A 555 19.76 20.73 -24.94
C TYR A 555 21.07 20.87 -25.71
N THR A 556 21.67 22.05 -25.69
CA THR A 556 22.75 22.46 -26.59
C THR A 556 23.75 23.39 -25.88
N CYS A 557 24.89 23.66 -26.51
CA CYS A 557 25.84 24.67 -26.04
C CYS A 557 25.60 26.05 -26.67
N ILE A 558 25.79 27.10 -25.87
CA ILE A 558 25.97 28.48 -26.36
C ILE A 558 27.37 28.95 -25.96
N GLY A 559 28.07 29.58 -26.89
CA GLY A 559 29.32 30.27 -26.63
C GLY A 559 30.02 30.68 -27.92
N ASP A 560 31.00 31.58 -27.81
CA ASP A 560 31.86 31.96 -28.93
C ASP A 560 32.65 30.75 -29.50
N VAL A 561 32.92 29.74 -28.65
CA VAL A 561 33.54 28.46 -29.02
C VAL A 561 32.84 27.80 -30.22
N VAL A 562 31.50 27.92 -30.32
CA VAL A 562 30.67 27.38 -31.42
C VAL A 562 31.01 28.06 -32.75
N ASN A 563 31.20 29.38 -32.74
CA ASN A 563 31.53 30.17 -33.93
C ASN A 563 32.96 29.87 -34.41
N VAL A 564 33.90 29.68 -33.48
CA VAL A 564 35.28 29.32 -33.82
C VAL A 564 35.34 27.90 -34.39
N ALA A 565 34.72 26.91 -33.73
CA ALA A 565 34.75 25.51 -34.20
C ALA A 565 34.15 25.34 -35.60
N SER A 566 32.99 25.94 -35.85
CA SER A 566 32.35 25.94 -37.18
C SER A 566 33.17 26.72 -38.22
N ARG A 567 33.88 27.79 -37.84
CA ARG A 567 34.80 28.46 -38.77
C ARG A 567 35.99 27.58 -39.14
N LEU A 568 36.61 26.90 -38.18
CA LEU A 568 37.74 26.00 -38.42
C LEU A 568 37.37 24.90 -39.42
N GLU A 569 36.18 24.31 -39.30
CA GLU A 569 35.66 23.34 -40.27
C GLU A 569 35.65 23.95 -41.68
N SER A 570 35.02 25.13 -41.84
CA SER A 570 34.89 25.78 -43.15
C SER A 570 36.23 26.17 -43.80
N GLU A 571 37.25 26.47 -42.98
CA GLU A 571 38.61 26.78 -43.46
C GLU A 571 39.38 25.54 -43.92
N THR A 572 38.97 24.32 -43.54
CA THR A 572 39.62 23.08 -44.00
C THR A 572 39.69 23.01 -45.53
N LYS A 573 38.71 23.61 -46.23
CA LYS A 573 38.67 23.71 -47.70
C LYS A 573 39.73 24.66 -48.27
N ALA A 574 40.05 25.75 -47.58
CA ALA A 574 41.06 26.73 -48.03
C ALA A 574 42.49 26.23 -47.78
N TYR A 575 42.71 25.53 -46.66
CA TYR A 575 44.00 24.94 -46.32
C TYR A 575 44.20 23.51 -46.90
N HIS A 576 43.19 22.95 -47.56
CA HIS A 576 43.17 21.61 -48.16
C HIS A 576 43.37 20.41 -47.21
N THR A 577 43.42 20.65 -45.89
CA THR A 577 43.62 19.65 -44.83
C THR A 577 42.32 18.90 -44.49
N ALA A 578 42.37 17.72 -43.87
CA ALA A 578 41.14 17.02 -43.46
C ALA A 578 40.58 17.48 -42.11
N ILE A 579 41.48 17.76 -41.15
CA ILE A 579 41.16 18.13 -39.78
C ILE A 579 41.94 19.40 -39.41
N LEU A 580 41.24 20.44 -38.99
CA LEU A 580 41.81 21.65 -38.40
C LEU A 580 41.45 21.75 -36.92
N VAL A 581 42.45 22.07 -36.11
CA VAL A 581 42.28 22.29 -34.67
C VAL A 581 42.87 23.62 -34.24
N SER A 582 42.33 24.24 -33.19
CA SER A 582 42.88 25.47 -32.62
C SER A 582 44.09 25.20 -31.72
N GLU A 583 44.83 26.26 -31.37
CA GLU A 583 45.92 26.20 -30.38
C GLU A 583 45.44 25.66 -29.02
N GLU A 584 44.24 26.04 -28.58
CA GLU A 584 43.66 25.54 -27.32
C GLU A 584 43.44 24.01 -27.35
N VAL A 585 43.05 23.43 -28.50
CA VAL A 585 43.00 21.97 -28.64
C VAL A 585 44.42 21.39 -28.64
N ALA A 586 45.32 21.95 -29.45
CA ALA A 586 46.69 21.47 -29.62
C ALA A 586 47.52 21.50 -28.31
N GLN A 587 47.23 22.42 -27.39
CA GLN A 587 47.82 22.47 -26.05
C GLN A 587 47.35 21.35 -25.11
N HIS A 588 46.18 20.77 -25.37
CA HIS A 588 45.58 19.68 -24.58
C HIS A 588 45.73 18.30 -25.24
N LEU A 589 46.40 18.20 -26.40
CA LEU A 589 46.76 16.92 -27.01
C LEU A 589 48.00 16.32 -26.34
N GLY A 590 47.92 15.04 -25.99
CA GLY A 590 49.07 14.25 -25.55
C GLY A 590 49.98 13.84 -26.70
N GLY A 591 51.08 13.14 -26.38
CA GLY A 591 52.07 12.68 -27.36
C GLY A 591 51.58 11.61 -28.36
N ASP A 592 50.33 11.18 -28.25
CA ASP A 592 49.70 10.17 -29.13
C ASP A 592 49.23 10.75 -30.48
N PHE A 593 49.22 12.08 -30.63
CA PHE A 593 48.72 12.78 -31.82
C PHE A 593 49.86 13.51 -32.54
N SER A 594 49.93 13.35 -33.87
CA SER A 594 50.83 14.13 -34.73
C SER A 594 50.08 15.34 -35.27
N TYR A 595 50.63 16.55 -35.08
CA TYR A 595 50.04 17.79 -35.57
C TYR A 595 51.10 18.82 -35.92
N SER A 596 50.78 19.75 -36.82
CA SER A 596 51.69 20.82 -37.26
C SER A 596 50.98 22.15 -37.38
N TYR A 597 51.64 23.22 -36.94
CA TYR A 597 51.18 24.59 -37.12
C TYR A 597 51.04 24.92 -38.61
N LEU A 598 49.91 25.52 -38.99
CA LEU A 598 49.64 25.99 -40.35
C LEU A 598 49.75 27.52 -40.44
N ASP A 599 48.90 28.24 -39.70
CA ASP A 599 48.65 29.66 -39.92
C ASP A 599 47.92 30.34 -38.73
N GLU A 600 47.72 31.66 -38.82
CA GLU A 600 46.87 32.47 -37.93
C GLU A 600 45.68 33.03 -38.72
N THR A 601 44.45 32.61 -38.39
CA THR A 601 43.22 33.05 -39.10
C THR A 601 42.34 33.96 -38.25
N MET A 602 41.73 34.97 -38.88
CA MET A 602 40.81 35.91 -38.22
C MET A 602 39.37 35.40 -38.25
N VAL A 603 38.85 34.97 -37.10
CA VAL A 603 37.44 34.60 -36.96
C VAL A 603 36.59 35.87 -36.84
N LYS A 604 35.57 36.00 -37.72
CA LYS A 604 34.66 37.14 -37.75
C LYS A 604 33.89 37.26 -36.42
N GLY A 605 34.27 38.25 -35.61
CA GLY A 605 33.71 38.50 -34.27
C GLY A 605 34.77 38.59 -33.16
N ARG A 606 35.99 38.06 -33.39
CA ARG A 606 37.14 38.24 -32.50
C ARG A 606 38.07 39.36 -32.98
N SER A 607 38.75 39.98 -32.03
CA SER A 607 39.85 40.93 -32.26
C SER A 607 41.23 40.25 -32.34
N THR A 608 41.36 39.05 -31.79
CA THR A 608 42.58 38.22 -31.85
C THR A 608 42.46 37.13 -32.91
N PRO A 609 43.53 36.87 -33.71
CA PRO A 609 43.58 35.72 -34.59
C PRO A 609 43.63 34.42 -33.79
N VAL A 610 43.08 33.35 -34.36
CA VAL A 610 43.18 31.99 -33.84
C VAL A 610 44.27 31.26 -34.61
N ARG A 611 45.25 30.74 -33.89
CA ARG A 611 46.28 29.85 -34.44
C ARG A 611 45.68 28.49 -34.75
N ILE A 612 45.97 27.98 -35.95
CA ILE A 612 45.42 26.74 -36.46
C ILE A 612 46.51 25.70 -36.77
N TYR A 613 46.18 24.45 -36.49
CA TYR A 613 47.05 23.29 -36.64
C TYR A 613 46.34 22.22 -37.46
N GLU A 614 47.08 21.56 -38.35
CA GLU A 614 46.65 20.32 -38.99
C GLU A 614 46.90 19.15 -38.06
N VAL A 615 45.95 18.21 -37.96
CA VAL A 615 46.19 16.91 -37.33
C VAL A 615 46.44 15.85 -38.40
N HIS A 616 47.56 15.15 -38.30
CA HIS A 616 48.00 14.11 -39.23
C HIS A 616 47.46 12.74 -38.83
N HIS A 617 47.00 11.98 -39.81
CA HIS A 617 46.51 10.62 -39.60
C HIS A 617 47.68 9.60 -39.58
N PRO A 618 47.88 8.82 -38.50
CA PRO A 618 49.10 8.01 -38.32
C PRO A 618 49.26 6.84 -39.32
N GLU A 619 48.17 6.38 -39.95
CA GLU A 619 48.20 5.38 -41.05
C GLU A 619 47.55 5.89 -42.35
N GLY A 620 47.54 7.21 -42.56
CA GLY A 620 47.05 7.78 -43.82
C GLY A 620 48.12 7.63 -44.89
N PRO A 621 47.78 7.35 -46.17
CA PRO A 621 48.73 7.68 -47.23
C PRO A 621 49.01 9.18 -47.15
N GLU A 622 50.24 9.59 -47.42
CA GLU A 622 50.53 11.01 -47.63
C GLU A 622 49.53 11.57 -48.65
N ILE A 623 48.96 12.75 -48.37
CA ILE A 623 48.17 13.48 -49.37
C ILE A 623 49.17 14.22 -50.30
N THR A 624 50.08 13.47 -50.92
CA THR A 624 51.09 13.94 -51.86
C THR A 624 50.64 13.81 -53.32
N ASP A 625 49.48 14.41 -53.64
CA ASP A 625 49.24 14.89 -55.02
C ASP A 625 48.33 16.14 -55.09
N LEU A 626 48.87 17.27 -54.62
CA LEU A 626 48.42 18.60 -55.04
C LEU A 626 49.57 19.53 -55.46
N SER A 627 50.83 19.08 -55.36
CA SER A 627 52.02 19.86 -55.78
C SER A 627 52.18 19.96 -57.31
N SER A 628 51.34 19.29 -58.09
CA SER A 628 51.33 19.34 -59.56
C SER A 628 50.75 20.64 -60.12
N VAL A 629 50.06 21.46 -59.30
CA VAL A 629 49.51 22.77 -59.71
C VAL A 629 49.81 23.87 -58.69
N VAL A 630 51.06 24.35 -58.64
CA VAL A 630 51.47 25.77 -58.46
C VAL A 630 53.01 25.86 -58.45
N LYS A 631 53.57 26.72 -59.31
CA LYS A 631 55.03 26.99 -59.36
C LYS A 631 55.41 28.22 -58.54
N THR A 632 55.83 28.04 -57.28
CA THR A 632 56.82 28.94 -56.63
C THR A 632 57.42 28.30 -55.37
N PRO A 633 58.75 28.35 -55.15
CA PRO A 633 59.37 27.70 -54.00
C PRO A 633 59.37 28.57 -52.74
N ARG A 634 58.94 28.03 -51.60
CA ARG A 634 59.17 28.60 -50.26
C ARG A 634 60.22 27.79 -49.52
N LYS A 635 61.26 28.46 -48.99
CA LYS A 635 62.35 27.82 -48.25
C LYS A 635 61.87 27.37 -46.86
N ILE A 636 62.15 26.12 -46.50
CA ILE A 636 61.97 25.58 -45.15
C ILE A 636 63.29 25.76 -44.38
N SER A 637 63.26 26.44 -43.24
CA SER A 637 64.36 26.47 -42.28
C SER A 637 64.09 25.47 -41.15
N ALA A 638 64.82 24.36 -41.14
CA ALA A 638 64.66 23.33 -40.12
C ALA A 638 65.28 23.74 -38.78
N GLY A 639 64.46 23.91 -37.74
CA GLY A 639 64.89 24.13 -36.36
C GLY A 639 64.56 22.93 -35.47
N ARG A 640 65.56 22.07 -35.18
CA ARG A 640 65.41 21.01 -34.17
C ARG A 640 65.62 21.61 -32.77
N GLY A 641 64.55 21.71 -31.99
CA GLY A 641 64.62 22.07 -30.57
C GLY A 641 64.94 20.86 -29.70
N GLN A 642 66.19 20.70 -29.26
CA GLN A 642 66.55 19.74 -28.22
C GLN A 642 66.29 20.33 -26.82
N VAL A 643 65.77 19.49 -25.93
CA VAL A 643 65.54 19.82 -24.51
C VAL A 643 66.87 20.00 -23.78
N SER A 644 67.01 21.08 -23.01
CA SER A 644 68.02 21.20 -21.96
C SER A 644 67.44 21.97 -20.77
N ALA A 645 67.48 21.35 -19.59
CA ALA A 645 66.99 21.94 -18.36
C ALA A 645 68.16 22.26 -17.43
N VAL A 646 68.35 23.55 -17.09
CA VAL A 646 69.21 23.96 -15.96
C VAL A 646 68.53 25.08 -15.15
N ARG A 647 68.46 24.84 -13.84
CA ARG A 647 67.99 25.71 -12.76
C ARG A 647 68.38 27.19 -12.88
N SER A 648 67.46 28.08 -12.51
CA SER A 648 67.76 29.40 -11.94
C SER A 648 67.57 29.39 -10.41
N LYS A 649 68.35 30.20 -9.68
CA LYS A 649 68.26 30.41 -8.23
C LYS A 649 67.65 31.78 -7.92
N GLN A 650 66.81 31.80 -6.89
CA GLN A 650 66.52 32.90 -5.93
C GLN A 650 67.16 34.28 -6.14
N HIS A 651 66.31 35.31 -6.13
CA HIS A 651 66.26 36.53 -5.26
C HIS A 651 65.38 37.57 -5.99
N GLY A 652 64.57 38.43 -5.37
CA GLY A 652 64.27 38.71 -3.96
C GLY A 652 63.75 40.15 -3.83
N SER A 653 63.11 40.52 -2.70
CA SER A 653 62.64 41.90 -2.33
C SER A 653 61.50 42.50 -3.19
N ASP A 654 60.65 43.43 -2.71
CA ASP A 654 60.23 43.70 -1.32
C ASP A 654 58.89 44.47 -1.26
N ALA A 655 58.14 44.18 -0.18
CA ALA A 655 57.20 45.03 0.58
C ALA A 655 56.60 46.34 0.00
N LYS A 656 55.26 46.49 0.11
CA LYS A 656 54.58 47.31 1.16
C LYS A 656 53.05 47.45 0.94
N SER A 657 52.31 47.30 2.04
CA SER A 657 50.95 47.87 2.25
C SER A 657 51.11 49.29 2.86
N PRO A 658 50.08 50.18 2.93
CA PRO A 658 49.05 50.07 3.99
C PRO A 658 47.64 50.70 3.71
N ALA A 659 46.72 50.50 4.67
CA ALA A 659 45.68 51.44 5.19
C ALA A 659 44.59 52.01 4.22
N GLU A 660 43.28 51.78 4.41
CA GLU A 660 42.32 52.26 5.46
C GLU A 660 41.65 53.62 5.17
N GLY A 661 40.37 53.76 5.57
CA GLY A 661 39.56 55.01 5.54
C GLY A 661 38.32 54.93 4.62
N THR A 662 37.10 54.59 5.07
CA THR A 662 36.09 55.28 5.94
C THR A 662 35.16 56.28 5.22
N ASP A 663 33.86 56.23 5.59
CA ASP A 663 32.84 57.30 5.50
C ASP A 663 32.36 57.78 4.09
N GLN A 664 31.13 58.29 3.88
CA GLN A 664 29.86 58.25 4.64
C GLN A 664 28.67 58.65 3.72
N THR A 665 27.43 58.30 4.12
CA THR A 665 26.13 58.97 3.83
C THR A 665 25.72 59.43 2.41
N GLY A 666 24.45 59.18 2.05
CA GLY A 666 23.79 59.83 0.91
C GLY A 666 22.32 59.45 0.76
N ASP A 667 21.43 60.13 1.49
CA ASP A 667 19.96 60.02 1.35
C ASP A 667 19.47 60.65 0.02
N GLY A 668 18.33 60.20 -0.50
CA GLY A 668 17.84 60.60 -1.84
C GLY A 668 16.53 59.91 -2.25
N SER A 669 15.43 60.26 -1.61
CA SER A 669 14.09 59.74 -1.90
C SER A 669 13.37 60.49 -3.04
N ARG A 670 12.58 59.79 -3.87
CA ARG A 670 11.18 60.15 -4.26
C ARG A 670 10.53 59.29 -5.37
N GLU A 671 9.23 59.00 -5.16
CA GLU A 671 8.07 59.06 -6.09
C GLU A 671 8.12 58.40 -7.51
N ALA A 672 7.04 57.90 -8.11
CA ALA A 672 5.68 57.50 -7.67
C ALA A 672 4.91 56.85 -8.86
N ALA A 673 3.81 56.12 -8.55
CA ALA A 673 2.71 55.69 -9.46
C ALA A 673 3.05 54.70 -10.61
N GLY A 674 2.13 53.86 -11.12
CA GLY A 674 0.74 53.57 -10.70
C GLY A 674 -0.05 52.76 -11.77
N ALA A 675 -1.25 52.25 -11.40
CA ALA A 675 -2.24 51.51 -12.22
C ALA A 675 -1.81 50.10 -12.72
N GLU A 676 -2.58 48.99 -12.60
CA GLU A 676 -3.99 48.69 -13.00
C GLU A 676 -4.18 48.77 -14.53
N HIS A 677 -4.50 47.69 -15.25
CA HIS A 677 -5.81 47.00 -15.23
C HIS A 677 -5.79 45.59 -15.90
N ASP A 678 -6.74 44.76 -15.47
CA ASP A 678 -7.58 43.77 -16.18
C ASP A 678 -7.04 42.88 -17.32
N SER A 679 -7.14 41.55 -17.11
CA SER A 679 -7.91 40.59 -17.94
C SER A 679 -8.08 39.25 -17.22
#